data_AF-A0A2H6F5U9-F1
#
_entry.id   AF-A0A2H6F5U9-F1
#
_cell.length_a   1.000
_cell.length_b   1.000
_cell.length_c   1.000
_cell.angle_alpha   90.00
_cell.angle_beta   90.00
_cell.angle_gamma   90.00
#
_symmetry.space_group_name_H-M   'P 1'
#
loop_
_entity.id
_entity.type
_entity.pdbx_description
1 polymer ?
#
loop_
_entity_poly.entity_id
_entity_poly.type
_entity_poly.pdbx_seq_one_letter_code
_entity_poly.pdbx_strand_id
1 'polypeptide(L)'
;MGLWDDIKHDFRTVFEMDPAAKSRIEVIIAYSGFHAILFHRINHALSKMNIPVLPRFLSQLARFLTGIEIHPGAKIGKGFFIDHGMGVVIGETAEIGDNVLLYQGVTLGGTGKEKGKRHPTLGNNVVVGAGTKILGAITIGDNVKIGANSVVLHSVPKNSIVVGVPGRVIKKKVVKMFAEGPVEMLDHVHIPDPLEEKFEEVASHINELERRISSLEGKGETIKLYNTMSGEKEDFVPITPGKVNMYVCGITAYDVCHLGHARSAVVFDIIKRYLRYRGYDVTHVRNITDIDDKIIARAAQEKTSTEEVAKKYTQEYYRDMELLGVSRADIEPNATDHIKEMIDTIQGLIDKGYAYVVDGDVYFEVNRFSEYGKLSKKNPDDLMAGARVDVDERKRSPLDFALWKASKEGEPFWESPWGKGRPGWHIECTAMSSKYLGESFDIHGGGADLIFPHHENEIAQSEALTGKPFVRYWMHNGFITVDKEKMSKSLGNFFTIKEILEKYEPEVVRYFLLSAHYRSPIEFSDVQLNEAELSIDRYYTTVMRINDFIETAGTAEKLTAFAELEELLSSFKDKFHNAMNDDFNTASALGFIFELIRELNRFLDSGPSGQKAKELVIQTSELLSEIGGVLNIFNKSPKQWYSSLMKVKKIDISESELQEKINERRKARETKEWATADKIRNELAEKGIILEDKKDVTTWKIRAG
;
A
#
# COMPACT_ATOMS: atom_id res chain seq x y z
N MET A 1 -56.96 -28.00 -36.06
CA MET A 1 -55.76 -27.99 -36.92
C MET A 1 -55.33 -29.42 -37.10
N GLY A 2 -55.01 -29.82 -38.34
CA GLY A 2 -54.73 -31.21 -38.68
C GLY A 2 -53.26 -31.57 -38.50
N LEU A 3 -52.96 -32.87 -38.44
CA LEU A 3 -51.60 -33.44 -38.41
C LEU A 3 -50.63 -32.76 -39.40
N TRP A 4 -51.13 -32.43 -40.59
CA TRP A 4 -50.35 -31.78 -41.65
C TRP A 4 -50.03 -30.31 -41.38
N ASP A 5 -50.85 -29.59 -40.62
CA ASP A 5 -50.60 -28.20 -40.26
C ASP A 5 -49.47 -28.12 -39.22
N ASP A 6 -49.49 -29.03 -38.24
CA ASP A 6 -48.45 -29.14 -37.21
C ASP A 6 -47.10 -29.48 -37.84
N ILE A 7 -47.05 -30.47 -38.74
CA ILE A 7 -45.82 -30.85 -39.46
C ILE A 7 -45.29 -29.68 -40.31
N LYS A 8 -46.16 -28.94 -40.99
CA LYS A 8 -45.76 -27.75 -41.76
C LYS A 8 -45.18 -26.66 -40.87
N HIS A 9 -45.71 -26.49 -39.67
CA HIS A 9 -45.23 -25.50 -38.72
C HIS A 9 -43.87 -25.93 -38.15
N ASP A 10 -43.75 -27.17 -37.68
CA ASP A 10 -42.50 -27.76 -37.19
C ASP A 10 -41.38 -27.66 -38.25
N PHE A 11 -41.72 -27.87 -39.54
CA PHE A 11 -40.77 -27.68 -40.65
C PHE A 11 -40.31 -26.23 -40.85
N ARG A 12 -41.21 -25.25 -40.69
CA ARG A 12 -40.86 -23.82 -40.82
C ARG A 12 -39.97 -23.38 -39.67
N THR A 13 -40.24 -23.85 -38.45
CA THR A 13 -39.47 -23.51 -37.26
C THR A 13 -38.00 -23.87 -37.39
N VAL A 14 -37.65 -24.94 -38.13
CA VAL A 14 -36.24 -25.28 -38.40
C VAL A 14 -35.52 -24.12 -39.11
N PHE A 15 -36.13 -23.49 -40.09
CA PHE A 15 -35.53 -22.35 -40.82
C PHE A 15 -35.51 -21.06 -40.01
N GLU A 16 -36.46 -20.89 -39.10
CA GLU A 16 -36.55 -19.71 -38.25
C GLU A 16 -35.51 -19.75 -37.12
N MET A 17 -35.17 -20.96 -36.64
CA MET A 17 -34.34 -21.15 -35.44
C MET A 17 -32.91 -21.62 -35.73
N ASP A 18 -32.67 -22.31 -36.86
CA ASP A 18 -31.33 -22.79 -37.23
C ASP A 18 -30.75 -22.01 -38.43
N PRO A 19 -29.78 -21.11 -38.21
CA PRO A 19 -29.14 -20.34 -39.28
C PRO A 19 -28.29 -21.22 -40.23
N ALA A 20 -28.01 -22.47 -39.88
CA ALA A 20 -27.27 -23.40 -40.73
C ALA A 20 -28.14 -24.09 -41.80
N ALA A 21 -29.48 -24.00 -41.72
CA ALA A 21 -30.39 -24.63 -42.66
C ALA A 21 -30.37 -23.90 -44.03
N LYS A 22 -29.71 -24.47 -45.04
CA LYS A 22 -29.51 -23.82 -46.35
C LYS A 22 -30.61 -24.15 -47.36
N SER A 23 -31.28 -25.29 -47.22
CA SER A 23 -32.33 -25.69 -48.17
C SER A 23 -33.45 -26.54 -47.57
N ARG A 24 -34.64 -26.48 -48.19
CA ARG A 24 -35.80 -27.31 -47.81
C ARG A 24 -35.54 -28.80 -47.93
N ILE A 25 -34.75 -29.22 -48.91
CA ILE A 25 -34.41 -30.62 -49.14
C ILE A 25 -33.52 -31.13 -48.01
N GLU A 26 -32.52 -30.35 -47.62
CA GLU A 26 -31.60 -30.65 -46.52
C GLU A 26 -32.34 -30.92 -45.20
N VAL A 27 -33.30 -30.07 -44.84
CA VAL A 27 -34.12 -30.28 -43.62
C VAL A 27 -34.92 -31.60 -43.70
N ILE A 28 -35.47 -31.93 -44.87
CA ILE A 28 -36.24 -33.16 -45.04
C ILE A 28 -35.36 -34.42 -44.96
N ILE A 29 -34.08 -34.36 -45.35
CA ILE A 29 -33.22 -35.55 -45.47
C ILE A 29 -32.18 -35.70 -44.35
N ALA A 30 -31.78 -34.61 -43.69
CA ALA A 30 -30.60 -34.61 -42.81
C ALA A 30 -30.85 -34.10 -41.38
N TYR A 31 -32.04 -33.55 -41.07
CA TYR A 31 -32.34 -33.05 -39.73
C TYR A 31 -32.98 -34.13 -38.85
N SER A 32 -32.15 -34.80 -38.05
CA SER A 32 -32.59 -35.86 -37.13
C SER A 32 -33.64 -35.41 -36.13
N GLY A 33 -33.56 -34.15 -35.65
CA GLY A 33 -34.58 -33.52 -34.80
C GLY A 33 -35.95 -33.46 -35.47
N PHE A 34 -36.00 -32.96 -36.70
CA PHE A 34 -37.24 -32.90 -37.49
C PHE A 34 -37.80 -34.30 -37.79
N HIS A 35 -36.95 -35.26 -38.16
CA HIS A 35 -37.37 -36.65 -38.38
C HIS A 35 -38.00 -37.27 -37.14
N ALA A 36 -37.39 -37.09 -35.96
CA ALA A 36 -37.91 -37.62 -34.71
C ALA A 36 -39.30 -37.07 -34.38
N ILE A 37 -39.52 -35.77 -34.61
CA ILE A 37 -40.82 -35.13 -34.42
C ILE A 37 -41.84 -35.67 -35.43
N LEU A 38 -41.47 -35.80 -36.71
CA LEU A 38 -42.33 -36.35 -37.75
C LEU A 38 -42.80 -37.78 -37.40
N PHE A 39 -41.86 -38.65 -37.01
CA PHE A 39 -42.18 -40.01 -36.55
C PHE A 39 -43.07 -39.98 -35.31
N HIS A 40 -42.80 -39.11 -34.34
CA HIS A 40 -43.65 -38.96 -33.16
C HIS A 40 -45.08 -38.54 -33.53
N ARG A 41 -45.26 -37.55 -34.41
CA ARG A 41 -46.59 -37.08 -34.84
C ARG A 41 -47.43 -38.21 -35.43
N ILE A 42 -46.82 -39.06 -36.27
CA ILE A 42 -47.46 -40.27 -36.83
C ILE A 42 -47.76 -41.29 -35.72
N ASN A 43 -46.77 -41.60 -34.88
CA ASN A 43 -46.92 -42.58 -33.80
C ASN A 43 -47.98 -42.17 -32.76
N HIS A 44 -48.06 -40.89 -32.44
CA HIS A 44 -49.04 -40.31 -31.53
C HIS A 44 -50.46 -40.41 -32.11
N ALA A 45 -50.62 -40.17 -33.43
CA ALA A 45 -51.90 -40.38 -34.11
C ALA A 45 -52.32 -41.85 -34.08
N LEU A 46 -51.41 -42.79 -34.37
CA LEU A 46 -51.67 -44.23 -34.28
C LEU A 46 -52.00 -44.68 -32.84
N SER A 47 -51.35 -44.08 -31.85
CA SER A 47 -51.63 -44.32 -30.42
C SER A 47 -53.03 -43.85 -30.03
N LYS A 48 -53.52 -42.72 -30.57
CA LYS A 48 -54.90 -42.25 -30.35
C LYS A 48 -55.96 -43.14 -31.00
N MET A 49 -55.60 -43.89 -32.03
CA MET A 49 -56.45 -44.89 -32.67
C MET A 49 -56.48 -46.22 -31.89
N ASN A 50 -55.88 -46.29 -30.70
CA ASN A 50 -55.78 -47.49 -29.84
C ASN A 50 -55.13 -48.70 -30.54
N ILE A 51 -54.23 -48.47 -31.50
CA ILE A 51 -53.49 -49.56 -32.14
C ILE A 51 -52.47 -50.12 -31.14
N PRO A 52 -52.57 -51.41 -30.74
CA PRO A 52 -51.69 -51.97 -29.74
C PRO A 52 -50.28 -52.21 -30.31
N VAL A 53 -49.25 -51.96 -29.50
CA VAL A 53 -47.83 -52.30 -29.74
C VAL A 53 -47.13 -51.53 -30.89
N LEU A 54 -47.79 -51.31 -32.02
CA LEU A 54 -47.21 -50.70 -33.22
C LEU A 54 -46.63 -49.29 -32.98
N PRO A 55 -47.31 -48.35 -32.30
CA PRO A 55 -46.74 -47.03 -32.02
C PRO A 55 -45.45 -47.11 -31.19
N ARG A 56 -45.39 -48.06 -30.25
CA ARG A 56 -44.22 -48.25 -29.39
C ARG A 56 -43.06 -48.85 -30.18
N PHE A 57 -43.32 -49.83 -31.04
CA PHE A 57 -42.29 -50.38 -31.93
C PHE A 57 -41.72 -49.30 -32.87
N LEU A 58 -42.58 -48.50 -33.51
CA LEU A 58 -42.15 -47.42 -34.39
C LEU A 58 -41.38 -46.32 -33.64
N SER A 59 -41.70 -46.04 -32.37
CA SER A 59 -40.87 -45.13 -31.56
C SER A 59 -39.46 -45.67 -31.29
N GLN A 60 -39.29 -47.00 -31.19
CA GLN A 60 -37.98 -47.62 -31.01
C GLN A 60 -37.15 -47.55 -32.30
N LEU A 61 -37.80 -47.74 -33.44
CA LEU A 61 -37.16 -47.56 -34.75
C LEU A 61 -36.75 -46.09 -34.95
N ALA A 62 -37.63 -45.13 -34.64
CA ALA A 62 -37.31 -43.71 -34.72
C ALA A 62 -36.10 -43.37 -33.83
N ARG A 63 -36.08 -43.88 -32.59
CA ARG A 63 -34.93 -43.72 -31.67
C ARG A 63 -33.63 -44.26 -32.26
N PHE A 64 -33.67 -45.43 -32.87
CA PHE A 64 -32.48 -46.03 -33.50
C PHE A 64 -31.93 -45.17 -34.65
N LEU A 65 -32.82 -44.56 -35.44
CA LEU A 65 -32.44 -43.73 -36.58
C LEU A 65 -31.97 -42.33 -36.21
N THR A 66 -32.55 -41.71 -35.17
CA THR A 66 -32.32 -40.30 -34.85
C THR A 66 -31.51 -40.07 -33.58
N GLY A 67 -31.39 -41.08 -32.71
CA GLY A 67 -30.81 -40.92 -31.37
C GLY A 67 -31.70 -40.18 -30.37
N ILE A 68 -32.95 -39.87 -30.74
CA ILE A 68 -33.94 -39.15 -29.92
C ILE A 68 -35.05 -40.11 -29.49
N GLU A 69 -35.29 -40.25 -28.19
CA GLU A 69 -36.39 -41.05 -27.66
C GLU A 69 -37.58 -40.17 -27.32
N ILE A 70 -38.66 -40.27 -28.11
CA ILE A 70 -39.95 -39.63 -27.80
C ILE A 70 -41.02 -40.70 -27.61
N HIS A 71 -41.61 -40.77 -26.42
CA HIS A 71 -42.69 -41.71 -26.17
C HIS A 71 -43.94 -41.35 -26.99
N PRO A 72 -44.66 -42.31 -27.62
CA PRO A 72 -45.87 -42.03 -28.39
C PRO A 72 -46.98 -41.32 -27.61
N GLY A 73 -47.06 -41.55 -26.30
CA GLY A 73 -48.04 -40.92 -25.40
C GLY A 73 -47.78 -39.45 -25.07
N ALA A 74 -46.57 -38.93 -25.32
CA ALA A 74 -46.24 -37.54 -25.02
C ALA A 74 -47.11 -36.59 -25.87
N LYS A 75 -47.47 -35.43 -25.32
CA LYS A 75 -48.20 -34.39 -26.05
C LYS A 75 -47.24 -33.26 -26.39
N ILE A 76 -47.17 -32.90 -27.66
CA ILE A 76 -46.25 -31.87 -28.16
C ILE A 76 -47.08 -30.80 -28.88
N GLY A 77 -46.92 -29.54 -28.48
CA GLY A 77 -47.47 -28.36 -29.14
C GLY A 77 -46.82 -28.09 -30.50
N LYS A 78 -47.23 -27.02 -31.17
CA LYS A 78 -46.68 -26.66 -32.50
C LYS A 78 -45.35 -25.92 -32.36
N GLY A 79 -44.49 -26.01 -33.38
CA GLY A 79 -43.24 -25.24 -33.41
C GLY A 79 -42.21 -25.80 -32.44
N PHE A 80 -42.28 -27.11 -32.20
CA PHE A 80 -41.30 -27.80 -31.37
C PHE A 80 -40.02 -28.01 -32.18
N PHE A 81 -38.89 -27.59 -31.64
CA PHE A 81 -37.60 -27.70 -32.30
C PHE A 81 -36.61 -28.45 -31.41
N ILE A 82 -35.94 -29.44 -31.99
CA ILE A 82 -34.86 -30.17 -31.32
C ILE A 82 -33.58 -29.91 -32.10
N ASP A 83 -32.69 -29.12 -31.51
CA ASP A 83 -31.39 -28.81 -32.08
C ASP A 83 -30.34 -29.81 -31.58
N HIS A 84 -29.53 -30.36 -32.50
CA HIS A 84 -28.53 -31.38 -32.23
C HIS A 84 -29.01 -32.59 -31.38
N GLY A 85 -30.25 -33.04 -31.53
CA GLY A 85 -31.00 -33.86 -30.54
C GLY A 85 -30.46 -35.20 -30.01
N MET A 86 -29.23 -35.62 -30.30
CA MET A 86 -28.66 -36.86 -29.76
C MET A 86 -28.84 -36.96 -28.23
N GLY A 87 -29.40 -38.07 -27.77
CA GLY A 87 -29.59 -38.34 -26.34
C GLY A 87 -30.76 -37.59 -25.69
N VAL A 88 -31.64 -36.95 -26.46
CA VAL A 88 -32.88 -36.37 -25.94
C VAL A 88 -33.87 -37.49 -25.58
N VAL A 89 -34.46 -37.42 -24.38
CA VAL A 89 -35.41 -38.42 -23.85
C VAL A 89 -36.67 -37.72 -23.35
N ILE A 90 -37.81 -38.03 -23.94
CA ILE A 90 -39.13 -37.48 -23.61
C ILE A 90 -40.06 -38.62 -23.19
N GLY A 91 -40.46 -38.61 -21.92
CA GLY A 91 -41.28 -39.67 -21.35
C GLY A 91 -42.78 -39.60 -21.67
N GLU A 92 -43.49 -40.68 -21.35
CA GLU A 92 -44.88 -40.94 -21.76
C GLU A 92 -45.88 -39.84 -21.46
N THR A 93 -45.82 -39.26 -20.26
CA THR A 93 -46.82 -38.27 -19.81
C THR A 93 -46.29 -36.85 -19.91
N ALA A 94 -45.20 -36.64 -20.68
CA ALA A 94 -44.66 -35.31 -20.87
C ALA A 94 -45.63 -34.48 -21.73
N GLU A 95 -45.80 -33.22 -21.35
CA GLU A 95 -46.62 -32.27 -22.10
C GLU A 95 -45.76 -31.06 -22.43
N ILE A 96 -45.64 -30.74 -23.72
CA ILE A 96 -44.79 -29.68 -24.23
C ILE A 96 -45.69 -28.68 -24.94
N GLY A 97 -45.62 -27.41 -24.54
CA GLY A 97 -46.35 -26.30 -25.16
C GLY A 97 -45.82 -25.93 -26.54
N ASP A 98 -46.23 -24.77 -27.02
CA ASP A 98 -45.85 -24.26 -28.35
C ASP A 98 -44.48 -23.56 -28.31
N ASN A 99 -43.75 -23.60 -29.44
CA ASN A 99 -42.47 -22.91 -29.63
C ASN A 99 -41.39 -23.30 -28.61
N VAL A 100 -41.25 -24.59 -28.32
CA VAL A 100 -40.26 -25.10 -27.36
C VAL A 100 -39.02 -25.58 -28.10
N LEU A 101 -37.85 -25.19 -27.59
CA LEU A 101 -36.54 -25.59 -28.10
C LEU A 101 -35.81 -26.49 -27.09
N LEU A 102 -35.44 -27.69 -27.51
CA LEU A 102 -34.56 -28.58 -26.74
C LEU A 102 -33.23 -28.79 -27.46
N TYR A 103 -32.14 -28.71 -26.71
CA TYR A 103 -30.81 -29.10 -27.18
C TYR A 103 -30.49 -30.57 -26.87
N GLN A 104 -29.33 -31.04 -27.33
CA GLN A 104 -28.83 -32.41 -27.11
C GLN A 104 -28.86 -32.84 -25.64
N GLY A 105 -29.07 -34.13 -25.38
CA GLY A 105 -28.95 -34.72 -24.03
C GLY A 105 -30.00 -34.27 -23.01
N VAL A 106 -31.07 -33.58 -23.44
CA VAL A 106 -32.16 -33.16 -22.55
C VAL A 106 -33.02 -34.35 -22.15
N THR A 107 -33.32 -34.48 -20.85
CA THR A 107 -34.20 -35.53 -20.32
C THR A 107 -35.43 -34.93 -19.65
N LEU A 108 -36.62 -35.23 -20.17
CA LEU A 108 -37.92 -34.99 -19.53
C LEU A 108 -38.38 -36.29 -18.85
N GLY A 109 -37.84 -36.52 -17.66
CA GLY A 109 -37.92 -37.80 -16.95
C GLY A 109 -39.01 -37.85 -15.90
N GLY A 110 -39.51 -39.05 -15.62
CA GLY A 110 -40.48 -39.28 -14.56
C GLY A 110 -39.81 -39.60 -13.23
N THR A 111 -40.43 -39.22 -12.12
CA THR A 111 -40.03 -39.66 -10.78
C THR A 111 -41.09 -40.62 -10.20
N GLY A 112 -40.65 -41.64 -9.45
CA GLY A 112 -41.55 -42.62 -8.80
C GLY A 112 -42.03 -43.79 -9.67
N LYS A 113 -42.75 -44.74 -9.05
CA LYS A 113 -43.32 -45.95 -9.68
C LYS A 113 -44.85 -45.91 -9.87
N GLU A 114 -45.47 -44.78 -9.54
CA GLU A 114 -46.93 -44.64 -9.54
C GLU A 114 -47.51 -44.54 -10.97
N LYS A 115 -48.76 -44.99 -11.14
CA LYS A 115 -49.50 -44.91 -12.40
C LYS A 115 -50.19 -43.54 -12.48
N GLY A 116 -49.78 -42.68 -13.42
CA GLY A 116 -50.36 -41.34 -13.60
C GLY A 116 -49.40 -40.34 -14.26
N LYS A 117 -49.71 -39.04 -14.19
CA LYS A 117 -48.83 -37.95 -14.63
C LYS A 117 -47.55 -37.97 -13.79
N ARG A 118 -46.42 -38.30 -14.42
CA ARG A 118 -45.12 -38.42 -13.74
C ARG A 118 -43.99 -37.63 -14.37
N HIS A 119 -44.17 -37.20 -15.61
CA HIS A 119 -43.19 -36.42 -16.38
C HIS A 119 -43.58 -34.92 -16.41
N PRO A 120 -42.64 -34.02 -16.76
CA PRO A 120 -42.88 -32.58 -16.70
C PRO A 120 -43.93 -32.05 -17.68
N THR A 121 -44.43 -30.86 -17.40
CA THR A 121 -45.18 -30.00 -18.32
C THR A 121 -44.36 -28.75 -18.63
N LEU A 122 -44.06 -28.51 -19.90
CA LEU A 122 -43.40 -27.30 -20.39
C LEU A 122 -44.45 -26.37 -20.99
N GLY A 123 -44.45 -25.11 -20.56
CA GLY A 123 -45.25 -24.04 -21.16
C GLY A 123 -44.77 -23.63 -22.54
N ASN A 124 -45.22 -22.47 -23.01
CA ASN A 124 -44.89 -21.93 -24.32
C ASN A 124 -43.57 -21.14 -24.29
N ASN A 125 -42.87 -21.08 -25.44
CA ASN A 125 -41.62 -20.34 -25.61
C ASN A 125 -40.54 -20.74 -24.59
N VAL A 126 -40.39 -22.05 -24.35
CA VAL A 126 -39.42 -22.59 -23.40
C VAL A 126 -38.16 -23.02 -24.15
N VAL A 127 -36.99 -22.61 -23.65
CA VAL A 127 -35.69 -23.03 -24.19
C VAL A 127 -34.94 -23.85 -23.15
N VAL A 128 -34.54 -25.06 -23.50
CA VAL A 128 -33.88 -26.00 -22.60
C VAL A 128 -32.49 -26.33 -23.12
N GLY A 129 -31.47 -25.82 -22.43
CA GLY A 129 -30.07 -25.97 -22.80
C GLY A 129 -29.58 -27.43 -22.75
N ALA A 130 -28.46 -27.67 -23.45
CA ALA A 130 -27.90 -29.00 -23.64
C ALA A 130 -27.66 -29.72 -22.31
N GLY A 131 -28.00 -31.00 -22.24
CA GLY A 131 -27.77 -31.85 -21.07
C GLY A 131 -28.67 -31.56 -19.88
N THR A 132 -29.76 -30.79 -20.00
CA THR A 132 -30.66 -30.51 -18.87
C THR A 132 -31.51 -31.73 -18.48
N LYS A 133 -31.75 -31.93 -17.18
CA LYS A 133 -32.67 -32.95 -16.65
C LYS A 133 -33.83 -32.28 -15.94
N ILE A 134 -35.04 -32.42 -16.46
CA ILE A 134 -36.28 -31.95 -15.84
C ILE A 134 -37.05 -33.17 -15.38
N LEU A 135 -37.19 -33.34 -14.07
CA LEU A 135 -37.63 -34.60 -13.49
C LEU A 135 -38.90 -34.44 -12.64
N GLY A 136 -39.87 -35.31 -12.86
CA GLY A 136 -41.11 -35.39 -12.10
C GLY A 136 -42.27 -34.62 -12.71
N ALA A 137 -43.44 -34.70 -12.06
CA ALA A 137 -44.66 -34.02 -12.46
C ALA A 137 -44.63 -32.53 -12.09
N ILE A 138 -43.66 -31.80 -12.63
CA ILE A 138 -43.43 -30.37 -12.39
C ILE A 138 -43.82 -29.54 -13.61
N THR A 139 -44.14 -28.27 -13.38
CA THR A 139 -44.55 -27.34 -14.44
C THR A 139 -43.49 -26.28 -14.65
N ILE A 140 -43.03 -26.13 -15.89
CA ILE A 140 -42.21 -25.02 -16.34
C ILE A 140 -43.14 -24.00 -17.00
N GLY A 141 -43.19 -22.78 -16.47
CA GLY A 141 -44.05 -21.72 -17.00
C GLY A 141 -43.62 -21.20 -18.37
N ASP A 142 -44.41 -20.30 -18.94
CA ASP A 142 -44.13 -19.68 -20.24
C ASP A 142 -42.89 -18.76 -20.21
N ASN A 143 -42.20 -18.64 -21.34
CA ASN A 143 -41.02 -17.78 -21.53
C ASN A 143 -39.90 -18.09 -20.52
N VAL A 144 -39.60 -19.38 -20.36
CA VAL A 144 -38.55 -19.85 -19.45
C VAL A 144 -37.34 -20.34 -20.23
N LYS A 145 -36.14 -19.97 -19.77
CA LYS A 145 -34.88 -20.48 -20.30
C LYS A 145 -34.12 -21.25 -19.22
N ILE A 146 -33.73 -22.47 -19.55
CA ILE A 146 -32.97 -23.34 -18.63
C ILE A 146 -31.56 -23.50 -19.20
N GLY A 147 -30.55 -23.16 -18.40
CA GLY A 147 -29.14 -23.27 -18.78
C GLY A 147 -28.69 -24.72 -18.92
N ALA A 148 -27.61 -24.93 -19.68
CA ALA A 148 -27.05 -26.25 -19.93
C ALA A 148 -26.72 -27.00 -18.63
N ASN A 149 -26.85 -28.33 -18.66
CA ASN A 149 -26.57 -29.26 -17.57
C ASN A 149 -27.36 -29.05 -16.27
N SER A 150 -28.41 -28.22 -16.28
CA SER A 150 -29.21 -27.97 -15.08
C SER A 150 -30.06 -29.20 -14.69
N VAL A 151 -30.32 -29.38 -13.39
CA VAL A 151 -31.22 -30.43 -12.88
C VAL A 151 -32.42 -29.78 -12.19
N VAL A 152 -33.56 -29.73 -12.88
CA VAL A 152 -34.77 -29.05 -12.41
C VAL A 152 -35.70 -30.07 -11.75
N LEU A 153 -35.91 -29.89 -10.44
CA LEU A 153 -36.70 -30.79 -9.59
C LEU A 153 -38.01 -30.15 -9.08
N HIS A 154 -38.21 -28.86 -9.34
CA HIS A 154 -39.35 -28.10 -8.85
C HIS A 154 -39.96 -27.24 -9.98
N SER A 155 -41.24 -26.92 -9.86
CA SER A 155 -41.94 -26.07 -10.82
C SER A 155 -41.30 -24.68 -10.92
N VAL A 156 -41.21 -24.16 -12.14
CA VAL A 156 -40.54 -22.89 -12.46
C VAL A 156 -41.58 -21.86 -12.89
N PRO A 157 -41.63 -20.67 -12.28
CA PRO A 157 -42.58 -19.63 -12.66
C PRO A 157 -42.25 -19.05 -14.05
N LYS A 158 -43.27 -18.54 -14.75
CA LYS A 158 -43.12 -17.86 -16.05
C LYS A 158 -42.09 -16.72 -16.01
N ASN A 159 -41.50 -16.40 -17.18
CA ASN A 159 -40.50 -15.33 -17.36
C ASN A 159 -39.28 -15.50 -16.45
N SER A 160 -38.65 -16.68 -16.45
CA SER A 160 -37.56 -17.03 -15.52
C SER A 160 -36.38 -17.71 -16.21
N ILE A 161 -35.20 -17.58 -15.61
CA ILE A 161 -33.98 -18.28 -16.02
C ILE A 161 -33.58 -19.24 -14.91
N VAL A 162 -33.23 -20.48 -15.27
CA VAL A 162 -32.84 -21.52 -14.31
C VAL A 162 -31.46 -22.06 -14.65
N VAL A 163 -30.56 -22.13 -13.67
CA VAL A 163 -29.23 -22.76 -13.83
C VAL A 163 -28.83 -23.59 -12.62
N GLY A 164 -27.91 -24.54 -12.83
CA GLY A 164 -27.23 -25.28 -11.76
C GLY A 164 -27.83 -26.65 -11.43
N VAL A 165 -27.18 -27.33 -10.48
CA VAL A 165 -27.55 -28.67 -9.99
C VAL A 165 -27.56 -28.67 -8.46
N PRO A 166 -28.72 -28.67 -7.78
CA PRO A 166 -30.06 -28.56 -8.35
C PRO A 166 -30.32 -27.17 -8.95
N GLY A 167 -31.14 -27.11 -10.00
CA GLY A 167 -31.45 -25.89 -10.75
C GLY A 167 -32.17 -24.85 -9.90
N ARG A 168 -31.65 -23.62 -9.92
CA ARG A 168 -32.20 -22.48 -9.18
C ARG A 168 -32.63 -21.37 -10.12
N VAL A 169 -33.70 -20.69 -9.77
CA VAL A 169 -34.18 -19.51 -10.51
C VAL A 169 -33.25 -18.35 -10.21
N ILE A 170 -32.57 -17.85 -11.24
CA ILE A 170 -31.73 -16.65 -11.19
C ILE A 170 -32.36 -15.61 -12.11
N LYS A 171 -32.64 -14.39 -11.65
CA LYS A 171 -33.18 -13.33 -12.50
C LYS A 171 -32.20 -12.17 -12.56
N LYS A 172 -31.81 -11.77 -13.78
CA LYS A 172 -31.14 -10.48 -14.05
C LYS A 172 -31.80 -9.85 -15.27
N LYS A 173 -32.46 -8.69 -15.09
CA LYS A 173 -33.13 -7.93 -16.17
C LYS A 173 -32.09 -7.14 -16.95
N VAL A 174 -32.06 -7.27 -18.27
CA VAL A 174 -31.44 -6.27 -19.15
C VAL A 174 -32.42 -5.99 -20.29
N VAL A 175 -32.96 -4.77 -20.31
CA VAL A 175 -33.75 -4.24 -21.43
C VAL A 175 -32.84 -3.32 -22.22
N LYS A 176 -32.58 -3.63 -23.50
CA LYS A 176 -31.94 -2.68 -24.43
C LYS A 176 -33.00 -2.09 -25.36
N MET A 177 -32.97 -0.77 -25.51
CA MET A 177 -33.84 -0.05 -26.45
C MET A 177 -33.24 -0.08 -27.85
N PHE A 178 -34.07 -0.46 -28.83
CA PHE A 178 -33.79 -0.29 -30.26
C PHE A 178 -34.87 0.61 -30.88
N ALA A 179 -34.66 1.06 -32.12
CA ALA A 179 -35.51 2.03 -32.82
C ALA A 179 -36.98 1.58 -32.99
N GLU A 180 -37.27 0.29 -32.82
CA GLU A 180 -38.59 -0.32 -33.01
C GLU A 180 -39.28 -0.72 -31.68
N GLY A 181 -38.66 -0.42 -30.53
CA GLY A 181 -39.18 -0.73 -29.19
C GLY A 181 -38.19 -1.50 -28.30
N PRO A 182 -38.56 -1.79 -27.04
CA PRO A 182 -37.73 -2.61 -26.15
C PRO A 182 -37.70 -4.06 -26.64
N VAL A 183 -36.51 -4.57 -26.95
CA VAL A 183 -36.32 -5.98 -27.32
C VAL A 183 -35.60 -6.68 -26.17
N GLU A 184 -36.22 -7.71 -25.61
CA GLU A 184 -35.59 -8.59 -24.62
C GLU A 184 -34.53 -9.46 -25.31
N MET A 185 -33.26 -9.24 -24.99
CA MET A 185 -32.16 -10.12 -25.41
C MET A 185 -31.33 -10.55 -24.19
N LEU A 186 -30.94 -11.83 -24.18
CA LEU A 186 -30.12 -12.43 -23.13
C LEU A 186 -28.72 -12.73 -23.66
N ASP A 187 -27.71 -12.19 -22.99
CA ASP A 187 -26.29 -12.45 -23.24
C ASP A 187 -25.93 -13.87 -22.76
N HIS A 188 -25.34 -14.67 -23.67
CA HIS A 188 -24.94 -16.05 -23.39
C HIS A 188 -23.61 -16.16 -22.64
N VAL A 189 -22.86 -15.06 -22.53
CA VAL A 189 -21.49 -15.07 -22.00
C VAL A 189 -21.44 -14.75 -20.50
N HIS A 190 -22.45 -14.05 -19.96
CA HIS A 190 -22.46 -13.56 -18.58
C HIS A 190 -23.69 -14.04 -17.81
N ILE A 191 -23.73 -15.33 -17.51
CA ILE A 191 -24.70 -15.90 -16.57
C ILE A 191 -24.01 -15.95 -15.19
N PRO A 192 -24.51 -15.24 -14.17
CA PRO A 192 -23.88 -15.23 -12.84
C PRO A 192 -23.97 -16.63 -12.20
N ASP A 193 -22.86 -17.09 -11.62
CA ASP A 193 -22.80 -18.35 -10.86
C ASP A 193 -23.18 -18.08 -9.39
N PRO A 194 -24.31 -18.62 -8.89
CA PRO A 194 -24.71 -18.48 -7.48
C PRO A 194 -23.69 -19.05 -6.49
N LEU A 195 -22.80 -19.95 -6.94
CA LEU A 195 -21.70 -20.45 -6.12
C LEU A 195 -20.59 -19.41 -6.01
N GLU A 196 -20.27 -18.71 -7.10
CA GLU A 196 -19.25 -17.65 -7.12
C GLU A 196 -19.64 -16.51 -6.16
N GLU A 197 -20.88 -16.03 -6.21
CA GLU A 197 -21.39 -15.02 -5.26
C GLU A 197 -21.31 -15.49 -3.80
N LYS A 198 -21.60 -16.78 -3.56
CA LYS A 198 -21.49 -17.39 -2.22
C LYS A 198 -20.04 -17.53 -1.76
N PHE A 199 -19.12 -17.85 -2.67
CA PHE A 199 -17.70 -17.94 -2.36
C PHE A 199 -17.10 -16.57 -2.07
N GLU A 200 -17.52 -15.52 -2.78
CA GLU A 200 -17.14 -14.14 -2.48
C GLU A 200 -17.66 -13.69 -1.10
N GLU A 201 -18.92 -14.01 -0.76
CA GLU A 201 -19.52 -13.71 0.54
C GLU A 201 -18.77 -14.43 1.69
N VAL A 202 -18.43 -15.70 1.49
CA VAL A 202 -17.65 -16.49 2.46
C VAL A 202 -16.21 -15.97 2.57
N ALA A 203 -15.55 -15.63 1.46
CA ALA A 203 -14.21 -15.08 1.47
C ALA A 203 -14.17 -13.73 2.20
N SER A 204 -15.18 -12.88 2.00
CA SER A 204 -15.34 -11.61 2.73
C SER A 204 -15.47 -11.86 4.23
N HIS A 205 -16.31 -12.81 4.64
CA HIS A 205 -16.50 -13.14 6.05
C HIS A 205 -15.26 -13.77 6.70
N ILE A 206 -14.52 -14.61 5.98
CA ILE A 206 -13.23 -15.15 6.43
C ILE A 206 -12.23 -14.03 6.64
N ASN A 207 -12.11 -13.09 5.69
CA ASN A 207 -11.23 -11.92 5.83
C ASN A 207 -11.61 -11.05 7.03
N GLU A 208 -12.90 -10.86 7.31
CA GLU A 208 -13.38 -10.12 8.48
C GLU A 208 -13.01 -10.84 9.79
N LEU A 209 -13.20 -12.17 9.84
CA LEU A 209 -12.83 -12.98 10.99
C LEU A 209 -11.31 -13.00 11.21
N GLU A 210 -10.51 -13.10 10.14
CA GLU A 210 -9.04 -13.01 10.21
C GLU A 210 -8.57 -11.64 10.74
N ARG A 211 -9.23 -10.54 10.35
CA ARG A 211 -8.95 -9.21 10.92
C ARG A 211 -9.31 -9.15 12.41
N ARG A 212 -10.48 -9.66 12.80
CA ARG A 212 -10.92 -9.67 14.21
C ARG A 212 -10.04 -10.58 15.08
N ILE A 213 -9.63 -11.74 14.57
CA ILE A 213 -8.70 -12.64 15.24
C ILE A 213 -7.32 -11.97 15.34
N SER A 214 -6.81 -11.34 14.28
CA SER A 214 -5.52 -10.62 14.32
C SER A 214 -5.53 -9.44 15.31
N SER A 215 -6.67 -8.75 15.43
CA SER A 215 -6.93 -7.71 16.43
C SER A 215 -6.99 -8.26 17.86
N LEU A 216 -7.69 -9.38 18.08
CA LEU A 216 -7.85 -9.98 19.41
C LEU A 216 -6.59 -10.72 19.89
N GLU A 217 -5.81 -11.26 18.96
CA GLU A 217 -4.55 -11.96 19.25
C GLU A 217 -3.33 -11.01 19.28
N GLY A 218 -3.50 -9.71 18.98
CA GLY A 218 -2.38 -8.76 18.89
C GLY A 218 -1.34 -9.10 17.81
N LYS A 219 -1.64 -10.04 16.90
CA LYS A 219 -0.69 -10.55 15.91
C LYS A 219 -0.40 -9.59 14.76
N GLY A 220 -1.22 -8.55 14.58
CA GLY A 220 -0.90 -7.40 13.72
C GLY A 220 -0.10 -6.27 14.41
N GLU A 221 0.13 -6.36 15.72
CA GLU A 221 0.60 -5.23 16.54
C GLU A 221 2.10 -5.24 16.84
N THR A 222 2.80 -6.34 16.54
CA THR A 222 4.22 -6.50 16.87
C THR A 222 5.08 -5.77 15.84
N ILE A 223 5.84 -4.77 16.30
CA ILE A 223 6.83 -4.08 15.47
C ILE A 223 7.89 -5.10 15.06
N LYS A 224 8.21 -5.18 13.78
CA LYS A 224 9.36 -5.90 13.25
C LYS A 224 10.39 -4.87 12.83
N LEU A 225 11.65 -5.12 13.12
CA LEU A 225 12.76 -4.27 12.68
C LEU A 225 13.84 -5.11 12.03
N TYR A 226 14.52 -4.54 11.05
CA TYR A 226 15.69 -5.19 10.48
C TYR A 226 16.90 -5.01 11.37
N ASN A 227 17.44 -6.12 11.84
CA ASN A 227 18.62 -6.12 12.67
C ASN A 227 19.85 -6.38 11.81
N THR A 228 20.77 -5.43 11.78
CA THR A 228 22.02 -5.56 11.01
C THR A 228 22.87 -6.74 11.50
N MET A 229 22.76 -7.07 12.79
CA MET A 229 23.47 -8.20 13.39
C MET A 229 23.00 -9.55 12.83
N SER A 230 21.69 -9.77 12.61
CA SER A 230 21.21 -11.04 12.03
C SER A 230 21.14 -11.00 10.51
N GLY A 231 20.92 -9.82 9.93
CA GLY A 231 20.70 -9.64 8.50
C GLY A 231 19.25 -9.89 8.07
N GLU A 232 18.31 -9.99 9.01
CA GLU A 232 16.88 -10.24 8.76
C GLU A 232 15.97 -9.34 9.61
N LYS A 233 14.66 -9.37 9.33
CA LYS A 233 13.64 -8.67 10.13
C LYS A 233 13.25 -9.55 11.33
N GLU A 234 13.41 -9.00 12.53
CA GLU A 234 13.11 -9.67 13.80
C GLU A 234 11.92 -8.99 14.49
N ASP A 235 11.19 -9.75 15.31
CA ASP A 235 10.21 -9.17 16.22
C ASP A 235 10.91 -8.28 17.25
N PHE A 236 10.42 -7.04 17.39
CA PHE A 236 10.92 -6.10 18.37
C PHE A 236 10.39 -6.45 19.76
N VAL A 237 11.29 -6.91 20.61
CA VAL A 237 11.02 -7.23 22.01
C VAL A 237 12.04 -6.48 22.86
N PRO A 238 11.63 -5.43 23.59
CA PRO A 238 12.55 -4.72 24.45
C PRO A 238 13.05 -5.61 25.59
N ILE A 239 14.25 -5.31 26.10
CA ILE A 239 14.87 -5.96 27.26
C ILE A 239 13.97 -5.77 28.48
N THR A 240 13.43 -4.57 28.68
CA THR A 240 12.43 -4.29 29.72
C THR A 240 11.07 -4.01 29.07
N PRO A 241 10.03 -4.80 29.36
CA PRO A 241 8.70 -4.60 28.79
C PRO A 241 8.21 -3.14 28.92
N GLY A 242 7.80 -2.56 27.81
CA GLY A 242 7.28 -1.19 27.74
C GLY A 242 8.33 -0.07 27.74
N LYS A 243 9.63 -0.38 27.89
CA LYS A 243 10.72 0.61 27.86
C LYS A 243 11.65 0.36 26.69
N VAL A 244 12.18 1.42 26.09
CA VAL A 244 13.15 1.32 24.98
C VAL A 244 14.32 2.25 25.23
N ASN A 245 15.50 1.66 25.39
CA ASN A 245 16.76 2.35 25.50
C ASN A 245 17.45 2.37 24.13
N MET A 246 17.52 3.56 23.53
CA MET A 246 18.05 3.77 22.18
C MET A 246 19.25 4.70 22.21
N TYR A 247 20.39 4.25 21.70
CA TYR A 247 21.57 5.08 21.45
C TYR A 247 21.75 5.30 19.95
N VAL A 248 22.00 6.53 19.52
CA VAL A 248 22.29 6.86 18.12
C VAL A 248 23.56 7.69 18.05
N CYS A 249 24.56 7.23 17.30
CA CYS A 249 25.79 7.99 17.10
C CYS A 249 25.50 9.36 16.48
N GLY A 250 25.96 10.41 17.14
CA GLY A 250 25.77 11.78 16.69
C GLY A 250 26.85 12.24 15.71
N ILE A 251 27.09 13.55 15.71
CA ILE A 251 28.03 14.19 14.78
C ILE A 251 29.41 14.43 15.42
N THR A 252 30.43 14.47 14.58
CA THR A 252 31.69 15.16 14.90
C THR A 252 31.51 16.65 14.61
N ALA A 253 31.58 17.49 15.63
CA ALA A 253 31.24 18.92 15.53
C ALA A 253 32.40 19.78 14.98
N TYR A 254 32.83 19.51 13.73
CA TYR A 254 33.96 20.22 13.09
C TYR A 254 33.57 21.04 11.86
N ASP A 255 32.32 20.94 11.40
CA ASP A 255 31.86 21.56 10.16
C ASP A 255 30.33 21.62 10.07
N VAL A 256 29.82 22.37 9.08
CA VAL A 256 28.39 22.46 8.77
C VAL A 256 27.79 21.10 8.40
N CYS A 257 26.51 20.94 8.71
CA CYS A 257 25.79 19.71 8.43
C CYS A 257 25.30 19.64 6.98
N HIS A 258 25.31 18.42 6.45
CA HIS A 258 24.82 18.11 5.11
C HIS A 258 23.66 17.13 5.17
N LEU A 259 23.04 16.89 4.01
CA LEU A 259 21.83 16.07 3.91
C LEU A 259 21.98 14.65 4.48
N GLY A 260 23.17 14.06 4.41
CA GLY A 260 23.46 12.78 5.08
C GLY A 260 23.25 12.80 6.61
N HIS A 261 23.64 13.87 7.31
CA HIS A 261 23.40 14.01 8.75
C HIS A 261 21.91 14.21 9.04
N ALA A 262 21.22 15.02 8.24
CA ALA A 262 19.78 15.21 8.35
C ALA A 262 19.02 13.91 8.16
N ARG A 263 19.45 13.05 7.22
CA ARG A 263 18.82 11.75 7.01
C ARG A 263 18.83 10.90 8.27
N SER A 264 20.01 10.70 8.86
CA SER A 264 20.13 9.92 10.12
C SER A 264 19.23 10.52 11.20
N ALA A 265 19.35 11.84 11.42
CA ALA A 265 18.59 12.53 12.45
C ALA A 265 17.06 12.43 12.28
N VAL A 266 16.55 12.59 11.05
CA VAL A 266 15.12 12.46 10.73
C VAL A 266 14.65 11.02 10.91
N VAL A 267 15.41 10.03 10.46
CA VAL A 267 15.05 8.61 10.60
C VAL A 267 14.88 8.22 12.07
N PHE A 268 15.85 8.54 12.92
CA PHE A 268 15.79 8.18 14.34
C PHE A 268 14.79 9.05 15.13
N ASP A 269 14.48 10.26 14.66
CA ASP A 269 13.35 11.06 15.17
C ASP A 269 12.01 10.38 14.88
N ILE A 270 11.80 9.83 13.68
CA ILE A 270 10.59 9.08 13.33
C ILE A 270 10.47 7.80 14.16
N ILE A 271 11.55 7.04 14.29
CA ILE A 271 11.56 5.81 15.10
C ILE A 271 11.15 6.15 16.54
N LYS A 272 11.77 7.18 17.14
CA LYS A 272 11.42 7.65 18.49
C LYS A 272 9.94 8.06 18.60
N ARG A 273 9.46 8.87 17.65
CA ARG A 273 8.06 9.36 17.63
C ARG A 273 7.07 8.20 17.49
N TYR A 274 7.34 7.25 16.62
CA TYR A 274 6.47 6.10 16.41
C TYR A 274 6.44 5.16 17.61
N LEU A 275 7.59 4.87 18.23
CA LEU A 275 7.66 4.06 19.45
C LEU A 275 6.88 4.72 20.60
N ARG A 276 7.02 6.05 20.79
CA ARG A 276 6.21 6.80 21.77
C ARG A 276 4.72 6.79 21.43
N TYR A 277 4.36 6.93 20.16
CA TYR A 277 2.98 6.83 19.69
C TYR A 277 2.38 5.44 19.97
N ARG A 278 3.19 4.37 19.92
CA ARG A 278 2.81 3.00 20.29
C ARG A 278 2.82 2.73 21.80
N GLY A 279 3.11 3.75 22.63
CA GLY A 279 3.02 3.66 24.09
C GLY A 279 4.32 3.22 24.80
N TYR A 280 5.45 3.14 24.10
CA TYR A 280 6.73 2.85 24.73
C TYR A 280 7.30 4.08 25.46
N ASP A 281 7.90 3.84 26.62
CA ASP A 281 8.75 4.79 27.32
C ASP A 281 10.16 4.75 26.73
N VAL A 282 10.45 5.70 25.83
CA VAL A 282 11.70 5.73 25.05
C VAL A 282 12.69 6.70 25.68
N THR A 283 13.86 6.18 26.09
CA THR A 283 15.06 6.95 26.41
C THR A 283 15.99 6.95 25.20
N HIS A 284 16.08 8.08 24.52
CA HIS A 284 16.96 8.29 23.38
C HIS A 284 18.20 9.08 23.79
N VAL A 285 19.38 8.50 23.57
CA VAL A 285 20.69 9.11 23.82
C VAL A 285 21.40 9.34 22.49
N ARG A 286 21.95 10.54 22.29
CA ARG A 286 22.76 10.88 21.10
C ARG A 286 23.96 11.70 21.50
N ASN A 287 25.17 11.19 21.33
CA ASN A 287 26.36 11.92 21.71
C ASN A 287 26.67 13.10 20.77
N ILE A 288 27.53 13.99 21.25
CA ILE A 288 28.27 14.95 20.43
C ILE A 288 29.75 14.64 20.59
N THR A 289 30.42 14.31 19.49
CA THR A 289 31.89 14.22 19.47
C THR A 289 32.44 15.64 19.32
N ASP A 290 32.86 16.22 20.45
CA ASP A 290 33.41 17.56 20.59
C ASP A 290 34.95 17.58 20.73
N ILE A 291 35.59 16.41 20.60
CA ILE A 291 37.03 16.26 20.45
C ILE A 291 37.35 15.19 19.39
N ASP A 292 38.13 15.54 18.37
CA ASP A 292 38.60 14.62 17.33
C ASP A 292 39.75 15.27 16.53
N ASP A 293 40.52 14.48 15.79
CA ASP A 293 41.57 14.96 14.87
C ASP A 293 41.01 16.03 13.90
N LYS A 294 39.77 15.86 13.40
CA LYS A 294 39.13 16.82 12.50
C LYS A 294 38.79 18.15 13.18
N ILE A 295 38.42 18.11 14.45
CA ILE A 295 38.12 19.32 15.24
C ILE A 295 39.41 20.08 15.52
N ILE A 296 40.48 19.39 15.89
CA ILE A 296 41.81 19.98 16.10
C ILE A 296 42.30 20.64 14.81
N ALA A 297 42.19 19.95 13.67
CA ALA A 297 42.57 20.49 12.37
C ALA A 297 41.75 21.74 12.00
N ARG A 298 40.43 21.72 12.24
CA ARG A 298 39.56 22.87 11.99
C ARG A 298 39.89 24.05 12.91
N ALA A 299 40.14 23.80 14.19
CA ALA A 299 40.51 24.83 15.16
C ALA A 299 41.81 25.55 14.76
N ALA A 300 42.80 24.80 14.28
CA ALA A 300 44.03 25.37 13.72
C ALA A 300 43.77 26.22 12.46
N GLN A 301 42.87 25.77 11.57
CA GLN A 301 42.49 26.52 10.36
C GLN A 301 41.74 27.82 10.68
N GLU A 302 40.78 27.78 11.62
CA GLU A 302 39.99 28.94 12.03
C GLU A 302 40.72 29.86 13.03
N LYS A 303 41.90 29.43 13.51
CA LYS A 303 42.68 30.14 14.54
C LYS A 303 41.88 30.39 15.82
N THR A 304 41.15 29.37 16.26
CA THR A 304 40.26 29.40 17.43
C THR A 304 40.49 28.12 18.26
N SER A 305 39.89 28.01 19.45
CA SER A 305 40.00 26.79 20.28
C SER A 305 39.12 25.64 19.76
N THR A 306 39.46 24.40 20.12
CA THR A 306 38.62 23.22 19.80
C THR A 306 37.23 23.30 20.43
N GLU A 307 37.13 23.86 21.63
CA GLU A 307 35.85 24.09 22.32
C GLU A 307 34.96 25.06 21.54
N GLU A 308 35.52 26.18 21.04
CA GLU A 308 34.77 27.14 20.23
C GLU A 308 34.29 26.53 18.91
N VAL A 309 35.13 25.74 18.23
CA VAL A 309 34.75 25.00 17.02
C VAL A 309 33.59 24.05 17.32
N ALA A 310 33.76 23.18 18.32
CA ALA A 310 32.76 22.19 18.67
C ALA A 310 31.43 22.84 19.06
N LYS A 311 31.47 23.90 19.88
CA LYS A 311 30.28 24.65 20.29
C LYS A 311 29.59 25.30 19.09
N LYS A 312 30.32 25.98 18.21
CA LYS A 312 29.79 26.64 17.00
C LYS A 312 29.04 25.63 16.13
N TYR A 313 29.69 24.54 15.74
CA TYR A 313 29.10 23.56 14.83
C TYR A 313 28.00 22.70 15.47
N THR A 314 28.06 22.51 16.79
CA THR A 314 26.96 21.90 17.55
C THR A 314 25.71 22.79 17.52
N GLN A 315 25.86 24.10 17.67
CA GLN A 315 24.72 25.04 17.56
C GLN A 315 24.16 25.12 16.13
N GLU A 316 25.03 25.11 15.12
CA GLU A 316 24.60 25.03 13.73
C GLU A 316 23.82 23.75 13.43
N TYR A 317 24.31 22.60 13.93
CA TYR A 317 23.58 21.33 13.83
C TYR A 317 22.18 21.42 14.46
N TYR A 318 22.09 21.96 15.68
CA TYR A 318 20.80 22.10 16.36
C TYR A 318 19.83 22.98 15.58
N ARG A 319 20.30 24.13 15.08
CA ARG A 319 19.51 25.01 14.24
C ARG A 319 18.99 24.29 12.99
N ASP A 320 19.86 23.61 12.27
CA ASP A 320 19.50 22.92 11.03
C ASP A 320 18.50 21.77 11.29
N MET A 321 18.73 20.99 12.33
CA MET A 321 17.84 19.87 12.70
C MET A 321 16.49 20.36 13.21
N GLU A 322 16.45 21.44 13.99
CA GLU A 322 15.21 22.05 14.48
C GLU A 322 14.35 22.58 13.32
N LEU A 323 14.98 23.22 12.32
CA LEU A 323 14.28 23.65 11.10
C LEU A 323 13.62 22.47 10.37
N LEU A 324 14.27 21.30 10.35
CA LEU A 324 13.74 20.05 9.79
C LEU A 324 12.77 19.31 10.74
N GLY A 325 12.41 19.92 11.87
CA GLY A 325 11.46 19.35 12.84
C GLY A 325 12.00 18.14 13.62
N VAL A 326 13.31 17.95 13.67
CA VAL A 326 13.94 16.89 14.48
C VAL A 326 13.90 17.32 15.94
N SER A 327 13.33 16.47 16.80
CA SER A 327 13.32 16.72 18.24
C SER A 327 14.65 16.31 18.89
N ARG A 328 15.04 17.01 19.97
CA ARG A 328 16.24 16.69 20.76
C ARG A 328 16.21 15.26 21.27
N ALA A 329 17.38 14.65 21.44
CA ALA A 329 17.49 13.42 22.22
C ALA A 329 17.22 13.74 23.70
N ASP A 330 16.84 12.73 24.48
CA ASP A 330 16.55 12.91 25.91
C ASP A 330 17.84 13.19 26.69
N ILE A 331 18.97 12.64 26.21
CA ILE A 331 20.31 12.86 26.75
C ILE A 331 21.28 13.08 25.59
N GLU A 332 22.08 14.14 25.66
CA GLU A 332 23.09 14.47 24.65
C GLU A 332 24.47 14.67 25.27
N PRO A 333 25.20 13.58 25.55
CA PRO A 333 26.51 13.67 26.20
C PRO A 333 27.59 14.15 25.24
N ASN A 334 28.43 15.08 25.69
CA ASN A 334 29.66 15.43 24.99
C ASN A 334 30.77 14.44 25.37
N ALA A 335 31.67 14.13 24.43
CA ALA A 335 32.81 13.25 24.70
C ALA A 335 33.73 13.83 25.79
N THR A 336 33.97 15.15 25.79
CA THR A 336 34.85 15.80 26.79
C THR A 336 34.32 15.75 28.22
N ASP A 337 33.01 15.58 28.41
CA ASP A 337 32.37 15.44 29.73
C ASP A 337 32.49 14.01 30.32
N HIS A 338 33.02 13.05 29.54
CA HIS A 338 32.98 11.62 29.85
C HIS A 338 34.37 10.94 29.82
N ILE A 339 35.43 11.74 29.92
CA ILE A 339 36.81 11.24 29.85
C ILE A 339 37.12 10.24 30.96
N LYS A 340 36.57 10.44 32.16
CA LYS A 340 36.77 9.51 33.27
C LYS A 340 36.22 8.12 32.92
N GLU A 341 34.98 8.05 32.43
CA GLU A 341 34.36 6.79 32.04
C GLU A 341 35.11 6.11 30.89
N MET A 342 35.67 6.88 29.95
CA MET A 342 36.53 6.33 28.90
C MET A 342 37.82 5.74 29.49
N ILE A 343 38.50 6.44 30.39
CA ILE A 343 39.71 5.92 31.07
C ILE A 343 39.38 4.64 31.85
N ASP A 344 38.29 4.62 32.61
CA ASP A 344 37.87 3.45 33.39
C ASP A 344 37.56 2.24 32.47
N THR A 345 36.90 2.50 31.33
CA THR A 345 36.61 1.49 30.30
C THR A 345 37.89 0.91 29.70
N ILE A 346 38.85 1.77 29.35
CA ILE A 346 40.13 1.35 28.76
C ILE A 346 40.96 0.56 29.78
N GLN A 347 41.00 1.00 31.04
CA GLN A 347 41.70 0.26 32.09
C GLN A 347 41.09 -1.14 32.26
N GLY A 348 39.76 -1.26 32.26
CA GLY A 348 39.09 -2.56 32.31
C GLY A 348 39.43 -3.48 31.13
N LEU A 349 39.60 -2.92 29.92
CA LEU A 349 40.04 -3.67 28.75
C LEU A 349 41.49 -4.15 28.85
N ILE A 350 42.38 -3.32 29.41
CA ILE A 350 43.78 -3.69 29.69
C ILE A 350 43.83 -4.81 30.72
N ASP A 351 43.10 -4.67 31.83
CA ASP A 351 43.07 -5.65 32.93
C ASP A 351 42.57 -7.02 32.45
N LYS A 352 41.67 -7.04 31.47
CA LYS A 352 41.16 -8.26 30.81
C LYS A 352 42.04 -8.79 29.68
N GLY A 353 43.11 -8.07 29.31
CA GLY A 353 44.05 -8.49 28.28
C GLY A 353 43.58 -8.26 26.83
N TYR A 354 42.61 -7.37 26.61
CA TYR A 354 42.11 -6.97 25.28
C TYR A 354 42.72 -5.66 24.77
N ALA A 355 43.48 -4.95 25.60
CA ALA A 355 44.16 -3.73 25.22
C ALA A 355 45.61 -3.72 25.70
N TYR A 356 46.46 -2.97 25.00
CA TYR A 356 47.89 -2.83 25.33
C TYR A 356 48.38 -1.41 25.09
N VAL A 357 49.40 -1.01 25.86
CA VAL A 357 50.01 0.32 25.82
C VAL A 357 51.29 0.30 24.98
N VAL A 358 51.49 1.30 24.13
CA VAL A 358 52.73 1.55 23.39
C VAL A 358 53.00 3.05 23.33
N ASP A 359 54.12 3.51 23.89
CA ASP A 359 54.57 4.91 23.84
C ASP A 359 53.51 5.95 24.24
N GLY A 360 52.62 5.59 25.18
CA GLY A 360 51.51 6.44 25.66
C GLY A 360 50.20 6.32 24.87
N ASP A 361 50.24 5.70 23.68
CA ASP A 361 49.04 5.26 22.97
C ASP A 361 48.51 3.96 23.61
N VAL A 362 47.19 3.76 23.58
CA VAL A 362 46.55 2.50 23.98
C VAL A 362 45.73 1.97 22.81
N TYR A 363 45.96 0.70 22.45
CA TYR A 363 45.28 0.04 21.34
C TYR A 363 44.44 -1.13 21.83
N PHE A 364 43.35 -1.40 21.14
CA PHE A 364 42.58 -2.64 21.27
C PHE A 364 43.22 -3.73 20.40
N GLU A 365 43.48 -4.91 20.99
CA GLU A 365 44.06 -6.07 20.31
C GLU A 365 42.94 -6.89 19.63
N VAL A 366 42.67 -6.61 18.36
CA VAL A 366 41.53 -7.20 17.62
C VAL A 366 41.59 -8.73 17.61
N ASN A 367 42.80 -9.29 17.47
CA ASN A 367 43.00 -10.75 17.42
C ASN A 367 42.61 -11.49 18.71
N ARG A 368 42.42 -10.78 19.83
CA ARG A 368 41.92 -11.38 21.08
C ARG A 368 40.41 -11.54 21.10
N PHE A 369 39.69 -10.78 20.28
CA PHE A 369 38.24 -10.82 20.20
C PHE A 369 37.82 -11.67 18.99
N SER A 370 37.56 -12.96 19.22
CA SER A 370 37.28 -13.94 18.15
C SER A 370 36.02 -13.65 17.33
N GLU A 371 35.10 -12.83 17.86
CA GLU A 371 33.85 -12.45 17.20
C GLU A 371 33.95 -11.17 16.36
N TYR A 372 35.14 -10.60 16.19
CA TYR A 372 35.33 -9.36 15.43
C TYR A 372 34.88 -9.53 13.97
N GLY A 373 34.08 -8.58 13.47
CA GLY A 373 33.51 -8.63 12.12
C GLY A 373 32.08 -9.20 12.05
N LYS A 374 31.50 -9.61 13.19
CA LYS A 374 30.17 -10.22 13.23
C LYS A 374 29.04 -9.27 12.81
N LEU A 375 29.17 -7.97 13.02
CA LEU A 375 28.16 -6.99 12.59
C LEU A 375 28.25 -6.73 11.10
N SER A 376 29.45 -6.43 10.61
CA SER A 376 29.74 -6.09 9.21
C SER A 376 29.75 -7.29 8.26
N LYS A 377 29.76 -8.52 8.80
CA LYS A 377 29.88 -9.79 8.06
C LYS A 377 31.19 -9.89 7.28
N LYS A 378 32.23 -9.18 7.72
CA LYS A 378 33.56 -9.22 7.12
C LYS A 378 34.45 -10.21 7.88
N ASN A 379 35.18 -11.02 7.14
CA ASN A 379 36.19 -11.90 7.73
C ASN A 379 37.43 -11.05 8.10
N PRO A 380 37.93 -11.12 9.35
CA PRO A 380 39.17 -10.46 9.77
C PRO A 380 40.38 -10.73 8.85
N ASP A 381 40.50 -11.93 8.29
CA ASP A 381 41.61 -12.27 7.38
C ASP A 381 41.58 -11.43 6.09
N ASP A 382 40.38 -11.19 5.54
CA ASP A 382 40.19 -10.36 4.34
C ASP A 382 40.49 -8.88 4.64
N LEU A 383 40.15 -8.42 5.85
CA LEU A 383 40.45 -7.06 6.30
C LEU A 383 41.96 -6.85 6.43
N MET A 384 42.72 -7.83 6.95
CA MET A 384 44.18 -7.75 7.04
C MET A 384 44.84 -7.63 5.66
N ALA A 385 44.32 -8.33 4.64
CA ALA A 385 44.85 -8.25 3.28
C ALA A 385 44.68 -6.86 2.64
N GLY A 386 43.60 -6.15 2.99
CA GLY A 386 43.30 -4.80 2.51
C GLY A 386 44.01 -3.67 3.28
N ALA A 387 44.38 -3.90 4.54
CA ALA A 387 45.02 -2.90 5.42
C ALA A 387 46.50 -2.59 5.08
N ARG A 388 47.01 -3.01 3.93
CA ARG A 388 48.45 -2.94 3.56
C ARG A 388 49.00 -1.53 3.30
N VAL A 389 48.17 -0.49 3.36
CA VAL A 389 48.55 0.91 3.09
C VAL A 389 48.33 1.70 4.38
N ASP A 390 49.41 2.29 4.94
CA ASP A 390 49.45 3.09 6.17
C ASP A 390 49.27 2.34 7.52
N VAL A 391 50.02 1.25 7.73
CA VAL A 391 50.09 0.57 9.04
C VAL A 391 51.11 1.26 9.95
N ASP A 392 50.68 1.71 11.14
CA ASP A 392 51.58 2.07 12.22
C ASP A 392 52.32 0.82 12.70
N GLU A 393 53.63 0.72 12.43
CA GLU A 393 54.46 -0.45 12.72
C GLU A 393 54.51 -0.81 14.22
N ARG A 394 54.10 0.12 15.09
CA ARG A 394 54.01 -0.09 16.54
C ARG A 394 52.84 -0.98 16.95
N LYS A 395 51.85 -1.19 16.08
CA LYS A 395 50.69 -2.04 16.37
C LYS A 395 51.04 -3.52 16.26
N ARG A 396 50.45 -4.36 17.13
CA ARG A 396 50.60 -5.83 17.05
C ARG A 396 49.91 -6.38 15.81
N SER A 397 48.82 -5.76 15.39
CA SER A 397 48.09 -6.06 14.16
C SER A 397 47.70 -4.77 13.42
N PRO A 398 47.68 -4.77 12.08
CA PRO A 398 47.14 -3.66 11.29
C PRO A 398 45.68 -3.32 11.62
N LEU A 399 44.90 -4.28 12.13
CA LEU A 399 43.50 -4.10 12.50
C LEU A 399 43.33 -3.41 13.86
N ASP A 400 44.37 -3.36 14.69
CA ASP A 400 44.29 -2.77 16.02
C ASP A 400 43.98 -1.27 15.91
N PHE A 401 43.03 -0.81 16.70
CA PHE A 401 42.55 0.57 16.68
C PHE A 401 42.80 1.26 18.02
N ALA A 402 43.00 2.58 17.96
CA ALA A 402 43.34 3.36 19.14
C ALA A 402 42.12 3.52 20.06
N LEU A 403 42.33 3.22 21.34
CA LEU A 403 41.44 3.52 22.45
C LEU A 403 41.81 4.86 23.10
N TRP A 404 43.12 5.12 23.21
CA TRP A 404 43.69 6.37 23.70
C TRP A 404 44.86 6.76 22.81
N LYS A 405 44.94 8.04 22.46
CA LYS A 405 46.01 8.61 21.64
C LYS A 405 46.83 9.58 22.47
N ALA A 406 48.13 9.40 22.53
CA ALA A 406 49.04 10.37 23.14
C ALA A 406 48.93 11.71 22.40
N SER A 407 48.77 12.81 23.15
CA SER A 407 48.60 14.14 22.56
C SER A 407 49.96 14.72 22.18
N LYS A 408 50.02 15.35 21.00
CA LYS A 408 51.20 16.10 20.56
C LYS A 408 51.30 17.45 21.28
N GLU A 409 52.46 18.08 21.22
CA GLU A 409 52.64 19.42 21.77
C GLU A 409 51.67 20.41 21.12
N GLY A 410 50.90 21.13 21.96
CA GLY A 410 49.88 22.08 21.51
C GLY A 410 48.50 21.49 21.21
N GLU A 411 48.34 20.16 21.21
CA GLU A 411 47.02 19.52 21.13
C GLU A 411 46.32 19.51 22.50
N PRO A 412 44.97 19.53 22.55
CA PRO A 412 44.22 19.31 23.79
C PRO A 412 44.53 17.92 24.36
N PHE A 413 44.57 17.82 25.69
CA PHE A 413 44.87 16.58 26.39
C PHE A 413 44.16 16.49 27.74
N TRP A 414 44.05 15.26 28.23
CA TRP A 414 43.67 14.90 29.58
C TRP A 414 44.74 14.01 30.18
N GLU A 415 44.88 14.07 31.52
CA GLU A 415 45.76 13.17 32.26
C GLU A 415 45.13 11.78 32.33
N SER A 416 45.93 10.74 32.11
CA SER A 416 45.51 9.34 32.19
C SER A 416 46.63 8.48 32.80
N PRO A 417 46.35 7.24 33.22
CA PRO A 417 47.39 6.30 33.68
C PRO A 417 48.50 6.03 32.66
N TRP A 418 48.26 6.34 31.38
CA TRP A 418 49.20 6.11 30.27
C TRP A 418 49.88 7.40 29.79
N GLY A 419 49.68 8.51 30.52
CA GLY A 419 50.21 9.83 30.18
C GLY A 419 49.17 10.76 29.55
N LYS A 420 49.64 11.91 29.06
CA LYS A 420 48.79 12.94 28.44
C LYS A 420 48.28 12.48 27.09
N GLY A 421 46.97 12.48 26.93
CA GLY A 421 46.36 12.10 25.66
C GLY A 421 44.89 12.42 25.58
N ARG A 422 44.21 11.73 24.68
CA ARG A 422 42.80 11.93 24.36
C ARG A 422 42.17 10.63 23.88
N PRO A 423 40.85 10.47 23.97
CA PRO A 423 40.18 9.26 23.54
C PRO A 423 40.32 9.04 22.02
N GLY A 424 40.29 7.77 21.61
CA GLY A 424 40.02 7.39 20.24
C GLY A 424 38.52 7.42 19.95
N TRP A 425 38.14 7.74 18.72
CA TRP A 425 36.74 7.99 18.33
C TRP A 425 35.73 6.91 18.79
N HIS A 426 36.11 5.63 18.78
CA HIS A 426 35.20 4.52 19.11
C HIS A 426 34.90 4.40 20.61
N ILE A 427 35.88 4.69 21.49
CA ILE A 427 35.73 4.44 22.94
C ILE A 427 34.71 5.39 23.57
N GLU A 428 34.51 6.55 22.95
CA GLU A 428 33.56 7.56 23.36
C GLU A 428 32.15 6.98 23.45
N CYS A 429 31.67 6.40 22.35
CA CYS A 429 30.31 5.87 22.25
C CYS A 429 30.11 4.68 23.18
N THR A 430 31.09 3.78 23.29
CA THR A 430 31.06 2.65 24.25
C THR A 430 30.87 3.13 25.70
N ALA A 431 31.70 4.09 26.14
CA ALA A 431 31.67 4.58 27.51
C ALA A 431 30.38 5.38 27.81
N MET A 432 29.98 6.27 26.90
CA MET A 432 28.80 7.12 27.09
C MET A 432 27.50 6.30 27.03
N SER A 433 27.33 5.43 26.03
CA SER A 433 26.13 4.59 25.93
C SER A 433 25.95 3.70 27.16
N SER A 434 27.03 3.05 27.61
CA SER A 434 27.01 2.19 28.80
C SER A 434 26.68 2.95 30.08
N LYS A 435 27.17 4.19 30.24
CA LYS A 435 26.87 5.04 31.40
C LYS A 435 25.37 5.35 31.52
N TYR A 436 24.71 5.65 30.40
CA TYR A 436 23.31 6.10 30.41
C TYR A 436 22.29 4.97 30.25
N LEU A 437 22.64 3.92 29.50
CA LEU A 437 21.70 2.86 29.13
C LEU A 437 22.03 1.50 29.77
N GLY A 438 23.20 1.37 30.39
CA GLY A 438 23.71 0.13 30.98
C GLY A 438 24.54 -0.71 29.99
N GLU A 439 25.08 -1.83 30.48
CA GLU A 439 25.96 -2.74 29.74
C GLU A 439 25.29 -3.42 28.53
N SER A 440 23.96 -3.48 28.52
CA SER A 440 23.15 -4.02 27.43
C SER A 440 21.89 -3.17 27.23
N PHE A 441 21.59 -2.76 25.99
CA PHE A 441 20.40 -1.97 25.67
C PHE A 441 19.72 -2.39 24.35
N ASP A 442 18.56 -1.77 24.05
CA ASP A 442 17.65 -2.25 23.03
C ASP A 442 18.13 -1.94 21.61
N ILE A 443 18.33 -0.66 21.28
CA ILE A 443 18.56 -0.20 19.91
C ILE A 443 19.83 0.64 19.83
N HIS A 444 20.73 0.30 18.91
CA HIS A 444 21.85 1.16 18.51
C HIS A 444 21.72 1.56 17.04
N GLY A 445 21.73 2.87 16.79
CA GLY A 445 21.48 3.48 15.49
C GLY A 445 22.65 4.26 14.90
N GLY A 446 22.75 4.31 13.57
CA GLY A 446 23.67 5.21 12.86
C GLY A 446 23.53 5.17 11.35
N GLY A 447 24.41 5.87 10.63
CA GLY A 447 24.54 5.74 9.17
C GLY A 447 25.15 4.38 8.79
N ALA A 448 24.86 3.88 7.58
CA ALA A 448 25.43 2.62 7.08
C ALA A 448 26.97 2.62 7.00
N ASP A 449 27.61 3.78 6.96
CA ASP A 449 29.06 3.93 7.06
C ASP A 449 29.62 3.65 8.47
N LEU A 450 28.78 3.72 9.51
CA LEU A 450 29.18 3.42 10.88
C LEU A 450 29.20 1.93 11.19
N ILE A 451 28.56 1.08 10.36
CA ILE A 451 28.62 -0.39 10.52
C ILE A 451 30.07 -0.85 10.68
N PHE A 452 30.97 -0.34 9.85
CA PHE A 452 32.40 -0.62 9.94
C PHE A 452 33.23 0.62 9.57
N PRO A 453 34.26 0.97 10.37
CA PRO A 453 34.73 0.23 11.55
C PRO A 453 34.03 0.60 12.86
N HIS A 454 33.22 1.67 12.89
CA HIS A 454 32.83 2.31 14.15
C HIS A 454 32.03 1.40 15.11
N HIS A 455 30.85 0.96 14.70
CA HIS A 455 29.98 0.10 15.53
C HIS A 455 30.58 -1.29 15.77
N GLU A 456 31.33 -1.84 14.82
CA GLU A 456 32.08 -3.09 15.02
C GLU A 456 33.10 -2.96 16.16
N ASN A 457 33.80 -1.83 16.24
CA ASN A 457 34.75 -1.55 17.31
C ASN A 457 34.04 -1.33 18.66
N GLU A 458 32.88 -0.70 18.67
CA GLU A 458 32.08 -0.53 19.90
C GLU A 458 31.58 -1.85 20.47
N ILE A 459 31.15 -2.78 19.61
CA ILE A 459 30.81 -4.16 20.02
C ILE A 459 32.03 -4.81 20.64
N ALA A 460 33.18 -4.77 19.96
CA ALA A 460 34.40 -5.41 20.44
C ALA A 460 34.84 -4.86 21.80
N GLN A 461 34.81 -3.54 21.99
CA GLN A 461 35.11 -2.89 23.27
C GLN A 461 34.12 -3.31 24.36
N SER A 462 32.82 -3.19 24.10
CA SER A 462 31.77 -3.39 25.11
C SER A 462 31.65 -4.84 25.55
N GLU A 463 31.67 -5.78 24.59
CA GLU A 463 31.50 -7.20 24.89
C GLU A 463 32.79 -7.82 25.46
N ALA A 464 33.97 -7.36 25.05
CA ALA A 464 35.22 -7.76 25.70
C ALA A 464 35.28 -7.27 27.16
N LEU A 465 34.79 -6.05 27.42
CA LEU A 465 34.74 -5.48 28.76
C LEU A 465 33.71 -6.17 29.65
N THR A 466 32.54 -6.54 29.15
CA THR A 466 31.42 -7.01 29.99
C THR A 466 31.22 -8.53 29.94
N GLY A 467 31.59 -9.18 28.85
CA GLY A 467 31.26 -10.58 28.56
C GLY A 467 29.78 -10.80 28.25
N LYS A 468 29.01 -9.74 27.98
CA LYS A 468 27.57 -9.79 27.68
C LYS A 468 27.31 -9.22 26.27
N PRO A 469 26.20 -9.60 25.61
CA PRO A 469 25.77 -8.94 24.38
C PRO A 469 25.54 -7.45 24.60
N PHE A 470 26.15 -6.61 23.77
CA PHE A 470 26.11 -5.16 23.97
C PHE A 470 24.76 -4.53 23.57
N VAL A 471 24.25 -4.88 22.40
CA VAL A 471 23.04 -4.29 21.81
C VAL A 471 22.19 -5.38 21.20
N ARG A 472 20.88 -5.33 21.44
CA ARG A 472 19.94 -6.30 20.86
C ARG A 472 19.66 -6.04 19.38
N TYR A 473 19.41 -4.80 19.00
CA TYR A 473 19.00 -4.41 17.66
C TYR A 473 19.89 -3.30 17.06
N TRP A 474 20.58 -3.61 15.96
CA TRP A 474 21.42 -2.66 15.23
C TRP A 474 20.72 -2.11 14.00
N MET A 475 20.45 -0.80 13.98
CA MET A 475 19.71 -0.12 12.92
C MET A 475 20.60 0.85 12.15
N HIS A 476 20.62 0.73 10.81
CA HIS A 476 21.45 1.60 9.97
C HIS A 476 20.66 2.20 8.81
N ASN A 477 20.73 3.53 8.65
CA ASN A 477 20.09 4.20 7.51
C ASN A 477 20.96 4.17 6.25
N GLY A 478 20.31 4.11 5.08
CA GLY A 478 20.96 4.13 3.77
C GLY A 478 21.61 5.47 3.45
N PHE A 479 22.45 5.48 2.41
CA PHE A 479 23.18 6.68 1.96
C PHE A 479 22.31 7.63 1.15
N ILE A 480 22.69 8.92 1.15
CA ILE A 480 22.27 9.85 0.10
C ILE A 480 23.21 9.65 -1.11
N THR A 481 22.63 9.57 -2.31
CA THR A 481 23.38 9.57 -3.57
C THR A 481 23.09 10.83 -4.39
N VAL A 482 24.07 11.28 -5.17
CA VAL A 482 23.96 12.37 -6.14
C VAL A 482 24.58 11.86 -7.43
N ASP A 483 23.82 11.89 -8.52
CA ASP A 483 24.21 11.30 -9.81
C ASP A 483 24.62 9.82 -9.67
N LYS A 484 23.91 9.08 -8.79
CA LYS A 484 24.20 7.67 -8.42
C LYS A 484 25.52 7.44 -7.69
N GLU A 485 26.26 8.49 -7.34
CA GLU A 485 27.45 8.40 -6.49
C GLU A 485 27.12 8.75 -5.04
N LYS A 486 27.83 8.12 -4.08
CA LYS A 486 27.65 8.45 -2.67
C LYS A 486 28.01 9.92 -2.43
N MET A 487 27.12 10.64 -1.74
CA MET A 487 27.42 11.99 -1.27
C MET A 487 28.57 11.97 -0.27
N SER A 488 29.65 12.71 -0.54
CA SER A 488 30.78 12.84 0.37
C SER A 488 31.52 14.15 0.20
N LYS A 489 32.14 14.65 1.27
CA LYS A 489 33.00 15.84 1.21
C LYS A 489 34.21 15.64 0.30
N SER A 490 34.78 14.43 0.29
CA SER A 490 35.96 14.09 -0.53
C SER A 490 35.68 14.15 -2.04
N LEU A 491 34.46 13.84 -2.47
CA LEU A 491 34.05 13.95 -3.87
C LEU A 491 33.56 15.37 -4.23
N GLY A 492 33.44 16.27 -3.26
CA GLY A 492 32.94 17.64 -3.48
C GLY A 492 31.47 17.72 -3.88
N ASN A 493 30.72 16.61 -3.81
CA ASN A 493 29.32 16.50 -4.26
C ASN A 493 28.29 16.56 -3.11
N PHE A 494 28.64 17.23 -2.00
CA PHE A 494 27.75 17.37 -0.85
C PHE A 494 27.02 18.70 -0.84
N PHE A 495 25.82 18.70 -0.29
CA PHE A 495 24.99 19.90 -0.12
C PHE A 495 24.69 20.09 1.36
N THR A 496 24.93 21.30 1.85
CA THR A 496 24.63 21.68 3.23
C THR A 496 23.12 21.84 3.41
N ILE A 497 22.64 21.68 4.64
CA ILE A 497 21.22 21.91 4.93
C ILE A 497 20.83 23.35 4.62
N LYS A 498 21.69 24.30 4.99
CA LYS A 498 21.48 25.72 4.69
C LYS A 498 21.25 26.00 3.20
N GLU A 499 22.10 25.48 2.31
CA GLU A 499 21.96 25.67 0.85
C GLU A 499 20.65 25.10 0.31
N ILE A 500 20.20 23.96 0.85
CA ILE A 500 18.93 23.35 0.46
C ILE A 500 17.76 24.21 0.95
N LEU A 501 17.82 24.68 2.20
CA LEU A 501 16.75 25.51 2.81
C LEU A 501 16.65 26.93 2.22
N GLU A 502 17.66 27.39 1.47
CA GLU A 502 17.56 28.61 0.67
C GLU A 502 16.66 28.45 -0.57
N LYS A 503 16.41 27.21 -1.00
CA LYS A 503 15.63 26.87 -2.20
C LYS A 503 14.33 26.13 -1.89
N TYR A 504 14.28 25.41 -0.77
CA TYR A 504 13.18 24.52 -0.42
C TYR A 504 12.70 24.73 1.01
N GLU A 505 11.40 24.58 1.21
CA GLU A 505 10.81 24.60 2.54
C GLU A 505 11.32 23.42 3.40
N PRO A 506 11.62 23.62 4.70
CA PRO A 506 12.15 22.55 5.55
C PRO A 506 11.27 21.29 5.61
N GLU A 507 9.95 21.49 5.55
CA GLU A 507 8.97 20.41 5.55
C GLU A 507 9.03 19.57 4.26
N VAL A 508 9.40 20.17 3.13
CA VAL A 508 9.65 19.47 1.86
C VAL A 508 10.87 18.58 1.97
N VAL A 509 11.96 19.10 2.54
CA VAL A 509 13.19 18.33 2.76
C VAL A 509 12.92 17.16 3.70
N ARG A 510 12.16 17.38 4.78
CA ARG A 510 11.76 16.30 5.69
C ARG A 510 10.94 15.25 4.95
N TYR A 511 9.90 15.65 4.20
CA TYR A 511 9.08 14.72 3.43
C TYR A 511 9.90 13.91 2.43
N PHE A 512 10.80 14.56 1.70
CA PHE A 512 11.73 13.91 0.78
C PHE A 512 12.52 12.80 1.50
N LEU A 513 13.09 13.07 2.67
CA LEU A 513 13.84 12.08 3.45
C LEU A 513 12.98 10.89 3.92
N LEU A 514 11.66 11.06 4.04
CA LEU A 514 10.69 10.02 4.42
C LEU A 514 10.09 9.27 3.23
N SER A 515 10.23 9.80 2.01
CA SER A 515 9.63 9.26 0.78
C SER A 515 10.23 7.93 0.35
N ALA A 516 11.41 7.58 0.87
CA ALA A 516 12.06 6.29 0.68
C ALA A 516 12.22 5.56 2.02
N HIS A 517 12.26 4.22 1.95
CA HIS A 517 12.55 3.41 3.14
C HIS A 517 13.91 3.80 3.74
N TYR A 518 14.01 3.89 5.07
CA TYR A 518 15.17 4.46 5.75
C TYR A 518 16.50 3.75 5.42
N ARG A 519 16.45 2.45 5.12
CA ARG A 519 17.59 1.61 4.74
C ARG A 519 17.99 1.71 3.26
N SER A 520 17.09 2.12 2.38
CA SER A 520 17.37 2.20 0.94
C SER A 520 18.20 3.43 0.63
N PRO A 521 19.13 3.42 -0.35
CA PRO A 521 19.71 4.65 -0.86
C PRO A 521 18.62 5.62 -1.34
N ILE A 522 18.82 6.91 -1.16
CA ILE A 522 17.92 7.95 -1.69
C ILE A 522 18.73 8.87 -2.59
N GLU A 523 18.24 9.05 -3.82
CA GLU A 523 18.88 9.93 -4.79
C GLU A 523 18.48 11.37 -4.49
N PHE A 524 19.43 12.29 -4.48
CA PHE A 524 19.16 13.70 -4.25
C PHE A 524 19.23 14.46 -5.58
N SER A 525 18.13 15.10 -5.95
CA SER A 525 18.08 16.05 -7.07
C SER A 525 16.97 17.08 -6.87
N ASP A 526 17.10 18.22 -7.55
CA ASP A 526 16.05 19.26 -7.58
C ASP A 526 14.71 18.70 -8.07
N VAL A 527 14.73 17.72 -8.98
CA VAL A 527 13.52 17.03 -9.48
C VAL A 527 12.75 16.36 -8.33
N GLN A 528 13.44 15.61 -7.48
CA GLN A 528 12.79 14.88 -6.38
C GLN A 528 12.30 15.83 -5.28
N LEU A 529 13.00 16.93 -5.03
CA LEU A 529 12.53 17.95 -4.10
C LEU A 529 11.32 18.74 -4.64
N ASN A 530 11.26 19.01 -5.94
CA ASN A 530 10.08 19.62 -6.57
C ASN A 530 8.87 18.68 -6.49
N GLU A 531 9.04 17.38 -6.72
CA GLU A 531 7.99 16.37 -6.55
C GLU A 531 7.51 16.26 -5.09
N ALA A 532 8.45 16.35 -4.14
CA ALA A 532 8.15 16.44 -2.72
C ALA A 532 7.34 17.70 -2.38
N GLU A 533 7.69 18.86 -2.95
CA GLU A 533 6.96 20.11 -2.76
C GLU A 533 5.53 20.01 -3.28
N LEU A 534 5.34 19.47 -4.48
CA LEU A 534 4.01 19.22 -5.06
C LEU A 534 3.16 18.28 -4.20
N SER A 535 3.79 17.28 -3.60
CA SER A 535 3.11 16.33 -2.70
C SER A 535 2.61 17.02 -1.43
N ILE A 536 3.45 17.82 -0.78
CA ILE A 536 3.07 18.60 0.40
C ILE A 536 2.02 19.66 0.05
N ASP A 537 2.16 20.34 -1.09
CA ASP A 537 1.17 21.31 -1.57
C ASP A 537 -0.21 20.68 -1.79
N ARG A 538 -0.25 19.43 -2.29
CA ARG A 538 -1.50 18.67 -2.43
C ARG A 538 -2.22 18.47 -1.09
N TYR A 539 -1.49 18.25 0.01
CA TYR A 539 -2.10 18.20 1.32
C TYR A 539 -2.71 19.56 1.71
N TYR A 540 -1.94 20.66 1.62
CA TYR A 540 -2.42 21.98 2.03
C TYR A 540 -3.57 22.50 1.17
N THR A 541 -3.57 22.24 -0.14
CA THR A 541 -4.71 22.49 -1.02
C THR A 541 -5.94 21.68 -0.61
N THR A 542 -5.76 20.43 -0.19
CA THR A 542 -6.87 19.60 0.33
C THR A 542 -7.44 20.18 1.61
N VAL A 543 -6.59 20.65 2.54
CA VAL A 543 -7.04 21.32 3.77
C VAL A 543 -7.85 22.59 3.47
N MET A 544 -7.47 23.38 2.46
CA MET A 544 -8.30 24.52 2.03
C MET A 544 -9.68 24.07 1.56
N ARG A 545 -9.76 22.98 0.78
CA ARG A 545 -11.04 22.43 0.32
C ARG A 545 -11.90 21.91 1.47
N ILE A 546 -11.28 21.31 2.49
CA ILE A 546 -11.95 20.87 3.72
C ILE A 546 -12.58 22.06 4.44
N ASN A 547 -11.80 23.13 4.65
CA ASN A 547 -12.28 24.34 5.32
C ASN A 547 -13.46 24.96 4.57
N ASP A 548 -13.32 25.12 3.25
CA ASP A 548 -14.40 25.62 2.39
C ASP A 548 -15.67 24.77 2.48
N PHE A 549 -15.51 23.44 2.50
CA PHE A 549 -16.62 22.51 2.62
C PHE A 549 -17.32 22.65 3.97
N ILE A 550 -16.58 22.71 5.08
CA ILE A 550 -17.14 22.83 6.43
C ILE A 550 -17.98 24.12 6.55
N GLU A 551 -17.48 25.23 6.01
CA GLU A 551 -18.16 26.53 6.02
C GLU A 551 -19.42 26.57 5.14
N THR A 552 -19.39 25.91 3.98
CA THR A 552 -20.43 26.06 2.94
C THR A 552 -21.42 24.90 2.84
N ALA A 553 -21.14 23.76 3.48
CA ALA A 553 -21.96 22.57 3.30
C ALA A 553 -23.39 22.80 3.80
N GLY A 554 -24.34 22.57 2.88
CA GLY A 554 -25.77 22.70 3.10
C GLY A 554 -26.32 21.67 4.08
N THR A 555 -27.55 21.89 4.53
CA THR A 555 -28.22 21.05 5.54
C THR A 555 -28.85 19.79 4.97
N ALA A 556 -29.12 19.75 3.66
CA ALA A 556 -29.71 18.59 3.01
C ALA A 556 -28.66 17.48 2.79
N GLU A 557 -29.01 16.24 3.12
CA GLU A 557 -28.11 15.09 2.98
C GLU A 557 -27.90 14.69 1.52
N LYS A 558 -26.62 14.60 1.12
CA LYS A 558 -26.19 14.07 -0.18
C LYS A 558 -24.84 13.36 0.01
N LEU A 559 -24.86 12.03 -0.11
CA LEU A 559 -23.74 11.13 0.24
C LEU A 559 -23.25 10.32 -0.98
N THR A 560 -22.80 11.03 -2.00
CA THR A 560 -22.17 10.43 -3.19
C THR A 560 -20.71 10.07 -2.93
N ALA A 561 -20.23 8.92 -3.43
CA ALA A 561 -18.87 8.40 -3.20
C ALA A 561 -18.49 8.24 -1.70
N PHE A 562 -19.51 8.04 -0.85
CA PHE A 562 -19.37 7.97 0.60
C PHE A 562 -18.76 6.63 1.07
N ALA A 563 -19.19 5.52 0.46
CA ALA A 563 -18.82 4.18 0.91
C ALA A 563 -17.31 3.92 0.79
N GLU A 564 -16.67 4.36 -0.30
CA GLU A 564 -15.25 4.15 -0.53
C GLU A 564 -14.37 4.93 0.47
N LEU A 565 -14.74 6.18 0.76
CA LEU A 565 -14.01 7.00 1.75
C LEU A 565 -14.23 6.47 3.17
N GLU A 566 -15.46 6.07 3.52
CA GLU A 566 -15.78 5.50 4.82
C GLU A 566 -15.04 4.18 5.07
N GLU A 567 -15.00 3.28 4.07
CA GLU A 567 -14.25 2.02 4.15
C GLU A 567 -12.74 2.29 4.32
N LEU A 568 -12.18 3.18 3.50
CA LEU A 568 -10.76 3.53 3.60
C LEU A 568 -10.43 4.15 4.96
N LEU A 569 -11.26 5.08 5.45
CA LEU A 569 -11.09 5.73 6.74
C LEU A 569 -11.12 4.70 7.88
N SER A 570 -12.07 3.76 7.84
CA SER A 570 -12.22 2.72 8.87
C SER A 570 -11.02 1.78 8.97
N SER A 571 -10.33 1.52 7.85
CA SER A 571 -9.17 0.63 7.77
C SER A 571 -7.82 1.36 7.76
N PHE A 572 -7.82 2.69 7.74
CA PHE A 572 -6.61 3.48 7.53
C PHE A 572 -5.59 3.30 8.66
N LYS A 573 -6.03 3.34 9.92
CA LYS A 573 -5.13 3.20 11.07
C LYS A 573 -4.38 1.87 11.02
N ASP A 574 -5.06 0.78 10.68
CA ASP A 574 -4.46 -0.54 10.51
C ASP A 574 -3.44 -0.55 9.37
N LYS A 575 -3.77 0.04 8.20
CA LYS A 575 -2.82 0.16 7.08
C LYS A 575 -1.56 0.94 7.49
N PHE A 576 -1.73 2.07 8.17
CA PHE A 576 -0.63 2.91 8.65
C PHE A 576 0.22 2.18 9.71
N HIS A 577 -0.41 1.53 10.70
CA HIS A 577 0.31 0.76 11.71
C HIS A 577 1.05 -0.42 11.10
N ASN A 578 0.44 -1.16 10.17
CA ASN A 578 1.10 -2.27 9.49
C ASN A 578 2.33 -1.80 8.70
N ALA A 579 2.24 -0.67 7.99
CA ALA A 579 3.40 -0.10 7.30
C ALA A 579 4.51 0.28 8.28
N MET A 580 4.19 0.97 9.37
CA MET A 580 5.19 1.40 10.34
C MET A 580 5.73 0.26 11.21
N ASN A 581 4.93 -0.77 11.48
CA ASN A 581 5.34 -2.00 12.17
C ASN A 581 6.25 -2.85 11.28
N ASP A 582 6.16 -2.73 9.96
CA ASP A 582 7.07 -3.37 9.03
C ASP A 582 8.34 -2.53 8.84
N ASP A 583 9.24 -2.54 9.83
CA ASP A 583 10.55 -1.89 9.75
C ASP A 583 10.48 -0.38 9.51
N PHE A 584 9.50 0.31 10.11
CA PHE A 584 9.29 1.76 10.00
C PHE A 584 9.16 2.24 8.54
N ASN A 585 8.38 1.53 7.72
CA ASN A 585 8.24 1.81 6.29
C ASN A 585 7.42 3.09 6.01
N THR A 586 8.08 4.24 6.15
CA THR A 586 7.48 5.56 5.92
C THR A 586 7.03 5.77 4.48
N ALA A 587 7.71 5.18 3.49
CA ALA A 587 7.30 5.28 2.09
C ALA A 587 5.90 4.69 1.85
N SER A 588 5.62 3.52 2.45
CA SER A 588 4.29 2.89 2.37
C SER A 588 3.25 3.68 3.16
N ALA A 589 3.61 4.16 4.36
CA ALA A 589 2.73 5.01 5.17
C ALA A 589 2.33 6.30 4.43
N LEU A 590 3.28 6.97 3.78
CA LEU A 590 3.02 8.13 2.92
C LEU A 590 2.13 7.78 1.73
N GLY A 591 2.34 6.61 1.11
CA GLY A 591 1.47 6.09 0.05
C GLY A 591 0.00 6.01 0.48
N PHE A 592 -0.26 5.44 1.67
CA PHE A 592 -1.62 5.37 2.23
C PHE A 592 -2.17 6.76 2.54
N ILE A 593 -1.38 7.67 3.13
CA ILE A 593 -1.78 9.06 3.37
C ILE A 593 -2.29 9.73 2.09
N PHE A 594 -1.56 9.60 0.98
CA PHE A 594 -1.97 10.21 -0.29
C PHE A 594 -3.12 9.47 -0.97
N GLU A 595 -3.31 8.18 -0.72
CA GLU A 595 -4.52 7.44 -1.09
C GLU A 595 -5.74 8.07 -0.40
N LEU A 596 -5.67 8.32 0.91
CA LEU A 596 -6.74 8.95 1.69
C LEU A 596 -7.02 10.38 1.23
N ILE A 597 -5.98 11.18 1.00
CA ILE A 597 -6.11 12.54 0.44
C ILE A 597 -6.82 12.50 -0.93
N ARG A 598 -6.49 11.52 -1.78
CA ARG A 598 -7.10 11.38 -3.11
C ARG A 598 -8.58 11.03 -3.03
N GLU A 599 -8.96 10.05 -2.20
CA GLU A 599 -10.36 9.67 -2.05
C GLU A 599 -11.17 10.77 -1.35
N LEU A 600 -10.60 11.50 -0.38
CA LEU A 600 -11.23 12.67 0.21
C LEU A 600 -11.52 13.75 -0.83
N ASN A 601 -10.56 14.07 -1.69
CA ASN A 601 -10.76 15.04 -2.77
C ASN A 601 -11.86 14.59 -3.74
N ARG A 602 -11.89 13.31 -4.10
CA ARG A 602 -12.94 12.72 -4.95
C ARG A 602 -14.33 12.80 -4.29
N PHE A 603 -14.39 12.54 -2.99
CA PHE A 603 -15.62 12.71 -2.21
C PHE A 603 -16.10 14.17 -2.27
N LEU A 604 -15.21 15.14 -2.03
CA LEU A 604 -15.52 16.57 -2.13
C LEU A 604 -15.95 16.99 -3.56
N ASP A 605 -15.33 16.44 -4.60
CA ASP A 605 -15.68 16.69 -6.01
C ASP A 605 -17.11 16.22 -6.37
N SER A 606 -17.64 15.23 -5.65
CA SER A 606 -19.02 14.77 -5.85
C SER A 606 -20.09 15.79 -5.40
N GLY A 607 -19.65 16.85 -4.72
CA GLY A 607 -20.50 17.88 -4.11
C GLY A 607 -21.40 17.30 -3.02
N PRO A 608 -20.83 16.69 -1.96
CA PRO A 608 -21.61 16.12 -0.87
C PRO A 608 -22.23 17.26 -0.03
N SER A 609 -23.22 16.94 0.80
CA SER A 609 -23.83 17.89 1.74
C SER A 609 -24.53 17.16 2.88
N GLY A 610 -24.90 17.89 3.93
CA GLY A 610 -25.50 17.31 5.14
C GLY A 610 -24.50 17.11 6.27
N GLN A 611 -25.02 16.66 7.41
CA GLN A 611 -24.26 16.53 8.66
C GLN A 611 -23.31 15.34 8.59
N LYS A 612 -23.74 14.22 8.02
CA LYS A 612 -22.89 13.01 7.90
C LYS A 612 -21.65 13.25 7.03
N ALA A 613 -21.81 13.99 5.94
CA ALA A 613 -20.69 14.36 5.08
C ALA A 613 -19.69 15.27 5.82
N LYS A 614 -20.18 16.22 6.62
CA LYS A 614 -19.33 17.07 7.48
C LYS A 614 -18.55 16.24 8.49
N GLU A 615 -19.21 15.33 9.19
CA GLU A 615 -18.57 14.45 10.17
C GLU A 615 -17.48 13.59 9.54
N LEU A 616 -17.74 12.97 8.38
CA LEU A 616 -16.75 12.16 7.68
C LEU A 616 -15.51 12.98 7.27
N VAL A 617 -15.72 14.19 6.74
CA VAL A 617 -14.63 15.08 6.33
C VAL A 617 -13.80 15.55 7.54
N ILE A 618 -14.46 15.90 8.65
CA ILE A 618 -13.77 16.29 9.89
C ILE A 618 -12.94 15.12 10.43
N GLN A 619 -13.52 13.93 10.55
CA GLN A 619 -12.81 12.73 11.01
C GLN A 619 -11.60 12.41 10.12
N THR A 620 -11.75 12.54 8.80
CA THR A 620 -10.64 12.34 7.86
C THR A 620 -9.54 13.39 8.07
N SER A 621 -9.92 14.65 8.27
CA SER A 621 -8.99 15.76 8.55
C SER A 621 -8.23 15.56 9.86
N GLU A 622 -8.92 15.17 10.93
CA GLU A 622 -8.34 14.87 12.24
C GLU A 622 -7.36 13.70 12.15
N LEU A 623 -7.72 12.63 11.42
CA LEU A 623 -6.84 11.50 11.20
C LEU A 623 -5.58 11.88 10.43
N LEU A 624 -5.72 12.64 9.33
CA LEU A 624 -4.57 13.13 8.55
C LEU A 624 -3.63 14.00 9.41
N SER A 625 -4.20 14.81 10.31
CA SER A 625 -3.42 15.62 11.25
C SER A 625 -2.73 14.77 12.31
N GLU A 626 -3.40 13.75 12.87
CA GLU A 626 -2.84 12.81 13.85
C GLU A 626 -1.59 12.11 13.28
N ILE A 627 -1.73 11.47 12.11
CA ILE A 627 -0.63 10.71 11.48
C ILE A 627 0.46 11.62 10.92
N GLY A 628 0.08 12.81 10.42
CA GLY A 628 1.03 13.86 10.04
C GLY A 628 1.90 14.26 11.24
N GLY A 629 1.30 14.40 12.42
CA GLY A 629 2.00 14.70 13.67
C GLY A 629 3.00 13.60 14.09
N VAL A 630 2.68 12.32 13.87
CA VAL A 630 3.61 11.20 14.12
C VAL A 630 4.84 11.31 13.22
N LEU A 631 4.63 11.61 11.93
CA LEU A 631 5.72 11.81 10.97
C LEU A 631 6.36 13.21 11.05
N ASN A 632 5.78 14.10 11.86
CA ASN A 632 6.09 15.51 11.98
C ASN A 632 6.13 16.24 10.62
N ILE A 633 5.14 15.96 9.79
CA ILE A 633 4.80 16.68 8.56
C ILE A 633 3.38 17.22 8.70
N PHE A 634 2.97 18.14 7.82
CA PHE A 634 1.63 18.73 7.81
C PHE A 634 1.31 19.62 9.04
N ASN A 635 2.34 20.28 9.57
CA ASN A 635 2.25 21.05 10.81
C ASN A 635 1.79 22.50 10.64
N LYS A 636 1.66 22.99 9.40
CA LYS A 636 1.29 24.39 9.12
C LYS A 636 -0.20 24.52 8.81
N SER A 637 -0.71 25.73 8.85
CA SER A 637 -1.95 26.07 8.13
C SER A 637 -1.65 26.33 6.65
N PRO A 638 -2.63 26.20 5.73
CA PRO A 638 -2.43 26.56 4.33
C PRO A 638 -1.89 27.98 4.14
N LYS A 639 -2.35 28.94 4.94
CA LYS A 639 -1.81 30.32 4.91
C LYS A 639 -0.31 30.33 5.23
N GLN A 640 0.11 29.70 6.32
CA GLN A 640 1.52 29.62 6.69
C GLN A 640 2.36 28.91 5.62
N TRP A 641 1.85 27.82 5.03
CA TRP A 641 2.51 27.11 3.94
C TRP A 641 2.82 28.04 2.76
N TYR A 642 1.81 28.74 2.23
CA TYR A 642 1.99 29.62 1.08
C TYR A 642 2.79 30.89 1.39
N SER A 643 2.64 31.46 2.59
CA SER A 643 3.52 32.53 3.07
C SER A 643 4.98 32.10 3.14
N SER A 644 5.24 30.84 3.50
CA SER A 644 6.58 30.28 3.56
C SER A 644 7.16 30.03 2.17
N LEU A 645 6.38 29.43 1.26
CA LEU A 645 6.76 29.28 -0.15
C LEU A 645 7.07 30.62 -0.83
N MET A 646 6.31 31.67 -0.52
CA MET A 646 6.56 33.02 -1.04
C MET A 646 7.96 33.53 -0.67
N LYS A 647 8.43 33.26 0.56
CA LYS A 647 9.76 33.64 1.04
C LYS A 647 10.85 32.80 0.38
N VAL A 648 10.68 31.48 0.36
CA VAL A 648 11.69 30.55 -0.17
C VAL A 648 11.88 30.74 -1.68
N LYS A 649 10.79 30.89 -2.45
CA LYS A 649 10.84 31.19 -3.89
C LYS A 649 11.19 32.65 -4.20
N LYS A 650 11.44 33.48 -3.18
CA LYS A 650 11.82 34.90 -3.29
C LYS A 650 10.86 35.70 -4.20
N ILE A 651 9.56 35.49 -4.02
CA ILE A 651 8.55 36.21 -4.80
C ILE A 651 8.57 37.68 -4.38
N ASP A 652 8.83 38.56 -5.35
CA ASP A 652 8.95 40.01 -5.17
C ASP A 652 7.57 40.69 -5.02
N ILE A 653 6.88 40.37 -3.94
CA ILE A 653 5.66 41.03 -3.47
C ILE A 653 5.45 40.73 -1.98
N SER A 654 5.13 41.75 -1.20
CA SER A 654 4.74 41.55 0.21
C SER A 654 3.30 41.03 0.32
N GLU A 655 2.97 40.38 1.45
CA GLU A 655 1.58 39.98 1.72
C GLU A 655 0.60 41.17 1.69
N SER A 656 1.06 42.36 2.12
CA SER A 656 0.25 43.59 2.09
C SER A 656 -0.05 44.04 0.67
N GLU A 657 0.98 44.11 -0.19
CA GLU A 657 0.82 44.49 -1.60
C GLU A 657 -0.01 43.47 -2.37
N LEU A 658 0.13 42.18 -2.05
CA LEU A 658 -0.73 41.13 -2.63
C LEU A 658 -2.20 41.38 -2.25
N GLN A 659 -2.48 41.69 -0.98
CA GLN A 659 -3.84 41.97 -0.54
C GLN A 659 -4.40 43.25 -1.19
N GLU A 660 -3.57 44.27 -1.40
CA GLU A 660 -3.94 45.48 -2.15
C GLU A 660 -4.31 45.16 -3.61
N LYS A 661 -3.48 44.40 -4.33
CA LYS A 661 -3.78 43.96 -5.70
C LYS A 661 -5.04 43.11 -5.78
N ILE A 662 -5.30 42.24 -4.79
CA ILE A 662 -6.54 41.47 -4.71
C ILE A 662 -7.76 42.40 -4.56
N ASN A 663 -7.64 43.44 -3.72
CA ASN A 663 -8.70 44.43 -3.52
C ASN A 663 -8.94 45.30 -4.76
N GLU A 664 -7.88 45.74 -5.44
CA GLU A 664 -7.96 46.46 -6.72
C GLU A 664 -8.66 45.61 -7.78
N ARG A 665 -8.29 44.33 -7.88
CA ARG A 665 -8.94 43.38 -8.79
C ARG A 665 -10.41 43.18 -8.43
N ARG A 666 -10.76 43.09 -7.15
CA ARG A 666 -12.17 42.98 -6.71
C ARG A 666 -12.97 44.20 -7.16
N LYS A 667 -12.46 45.41 -6.92
CA LYS A 667 -13.08 46.67 -7.38
C LYS A 667 -13.27 46.69 -8.90
N ALA A 668 -12.25 46.29 -9.67
CA ALA A 668 -12.34 46.21 -11.12
C ALA A 668 -13.43 45.22 -11.58
N ARG A 669 -13.61 44.09 -10.89
CA ARG A 669 -14.71 43.15 -11.19
C ARG A 669 -16.08 43.73 -10.84
N GLU A 670 -16.20 44.46 -9.74
CA GLU A 670 -17.44 45.14 -9.32
C GLU A 670 -17.84 46.24 -10.32
N THR A 671 -16.87 47.00 -10.85
CA THR A 671 -17.09 48.02 -11.88
C THR A 671 -17.16 47.46 -13.31
N LYS A 672 -17.09 46.14 -13.48
CA LYS A 672 -17.09 45.41 -14.77
C LYS A 672 -15.92 45.77 -15.70
N GLU A 673 -14.80 46.23 -15.14
CA GLU A 673 -13.53 46.45 -15.83
C GLU A 673 -12.73 45.14 -15.97
N TRP A 674 -13.22 44.24 -16.83
CA TRP A 674 -12.64 42.90 -16.99
C TRP A 674 -11.17 42.91 -17.43
N ALA A 675 -10.79 43.84 -18.31
CA ALA A 675 -9.40 43.98 -18.78
C ALA A 675 -8.42 44.32 -17.64
N THR A 676 -8.81 45.23 -16.75
CA THR A 676 -8.02 45.60 -15.55
C THR A 676 -7.91 44.40 -14.60
N ALA A 677 -9.02 43.71 -14.35
CA ALA A 677 -9.04 42.53 -13.48
C ALA A 677 -8.18 41.37 -14.02
N ASP A 678 -8.18 41.15 -15.33
CA ASP A 678 -7.36 40.14 -16.01
C ASP A 678 -5.88 40.54 -16.01
N LYS A 679 -5.57 41.83 -16.21
CA LYS A 679 -4.20 42.33 -16.12
C LYS A 679 -3.59 42.02 -14.74
N ILE A 680 -4.31 42.35 -13.65
CA ILE A 680 -3.84 42.07 -12.28
C ILE A 680 -3.67 40.56 -12.05
N ARG A 681 -4.62 39.73 -12.53
CA ARG A 681 -4.52 38.27 -12.42
C ARG A 681 -3.27 37.74 -13.14
N ASN A 682 -2.98 38.23 -14.34
CA ASN A 682 -1.83 37.81 -15.13
C ASN A 682 -0.51 38.27 -14.50
N GLU A 683 -0.43 39.52 -14.03
CA GLU A 683 0.74 40.04 -13.29
C GLU A 683 1.07 39.17 -12.07
N LEU A 684 0.05 38.75 -11.32
CA LEU A 684 0.22 37.87 -10.16
C LEU A 684 0.60 36.45 -10.59
N ALA A 685 -0.01 35.91 -11.65
CA ALA A 685 0.30 34.57 -12.17
C ALA A 685 1.73 34.47 -12.73
N GLU A 686 2.27 35.53 -13.33
CA GLU A 686 3.67 35.64 -13.77
C GLU A 686 4.64 35.60 -12.58
N LYS A 687 4.25 36.16 -11.44
CA LYS A 687 4.97 36.03 -10.17
C LYS A 687 4.77 34.69 -9.46
N GLY A 688 4.03 33.75 -10.07
CA GLY A 688 3.74 32.44 -9.50
C GLY A 688 2.59 32.43 -8.48
N ILE A 689 1.77 33.49 -8.42
CA ILE A 689 0.61 33.58 -7.52
C ILE A 689 -0.66 33.27 -8.30
N ILE A 690 -1.39 32.24 -7.87
CA ILE A 690 -2.63 31.79 -8.49
C ILE A 690 -3.80 32.30 -7.65
N LEU A 691 -4.71 33.06 -8.27
CA LEU A 691 -5.94 33.53 -7.64
C LEU A 691 -7.10 32.58 -7.93
N GLU A 692 -7.92 32.30 -6.91
CA GLU A 692 -9.14 31.49 -7.01
C GLU A 692 -10.34 32.29 -6.48
N ASP A 693 -11.33 32.55 -7.34
CA ASP A 693 -12.55 33.29 -6.99
C ASP A 693 -13.66 32.31 -6.56
N LYS A 694 -14.29 32.53 -5.39
CA LYS A 694 -15.47 31.77 -4.91
C LYS A 694 -16.46 32.68 -4.20
N LYS A 695 -17.75 32.66 -4.59
CA LYS A 695 -18.91 33.32 -3.94
C LYS A 695 -18.53 34.54 -3.07
N ASP A 696 -18.00 35.56 -3.73
CA ASP A 696 -17.59 36.87 -3.17
C ASP A 696 -16.24 36.96 -2.45
N VAL A 697 -15.48 35.87 -2.30
CA VAL A 697 -14.12 35.85 -1.73
C VAL A 697 -13.09 35.43 -2.80
N THR A 698 -11.98 36.16 -2.86
CA THR A 698 -10.80 35.79 -3.67
C THR A 698 -9.77 35.19 -2.74
N THR A 699 -9.42 33.92 -2.95
CA THR A 699 -8.31 33.24 -2.27
C THR A 699 -7.10 33.18 -3.20
N TRP A 700 -5.93 32.87 -2.64
CA TRP A 700 -4.69 32.78 -3.41
C TRP A 700 -3.82 31.62 -2.93
N LYS A 701 -3.00 31.10 -3.84
CA LYS A 701 -1.98 30.09 -3.57
C LYS A 701 -0.70 30.41 -4.34
N ILE A 702 0.43 29.91 -3.87
CA ILE A 702 1.70 29.95 -4.62
C ILE A 702 1.77 28.72 -5.50
N ARG A 703 2.27 28.88 -6.73
CA ARG A 703 2.58 27.76 -7.62
C ARG A 703 3.72 26.95 -7.00
N ALA A 704 3.39 25.73 -6.57
CA ALA A 704 4.37 24.74 -6.16
C ALA A 704 5.07 24.10 -7.38
N GLY A 705 6.27 23.55 -7.14
CA GLY A 705 7.14 22.97 -8.15
C GLY A 705 8.25 23.88 -8.62
#